data_AF-A0A7V2UZW1-F1
#
_entry.id   AF-A0A7V2UZW1-F1
#
_cell.length_a   1.000
_cell.length_b   1.000
_cell.length_c   1.000
_cell.angle_alpha   90.00
_cell.angle_beta   90.00
_cell.angle_gamma   90.00
#
_symmetry.space_group_name_H-M   'P 1'
#
loop_
_entity.id
_entity.type
_entity.pdbx_description
1 polymer ?
#
loop_
_entity_poly.entity_id
_entity_poly.type
_entity_poly.pdbx_seq_one_letter_code
_entity_poly.pdbx_strand_id
1 'polypeptide(L)'
;MRPLPCVALVFFPALAVSAVDYVWWEGESPKAQSGELKDAHVFNSPHPKLSGGKSLGGTGKAGTFVEYAIDAPREGDYFFYARKFWHHGPFRYRWNGEGDWVTIDHKPLLDAVTLREHCINWVPCGKVRLKKGPNVVRLEAVEPYGPFVFDCFVVASVQISPNGTLKPGEKFNRADPGTWPFEPDVDEFKPDALNLRALNEKVAGENGYLAVDRNGDFVDGKGRPVRIWAVNTGVQNDFDLDGVRQHAKALAKRGVNMVRHHGHLQPGPDEPITKVNEQQIDAVHKLVAAMKDEGIYTTFSPFWATAKGGAGWGIPGHGGGELFTLLFWDETLQSAYKGWVKALLTRPNPYEKNRTPLAKDPAFAVFQIQNEDSLFFWTTGGFVKDEKLKRLTAKYHGWRQANGLPGTPPLNFRFWELGNPNQDHKDTMRFFAETMRAWNRETERFLREECGCKAVVNAGNWRTADQVRLLDLERYAYDVNAVIGVNRYVNGGRGGESHVNPREGHKAGYLISEGDFFQDVSVLLQPERLATCAKQVAGRAYIISESTWVPPMGYQAEGPFLVAVHSALNGLDAYYWFATGQIAYDTTIGKWQFACPPLLGGFPAAAVLFRKGLVQRGKPVVHEERALDDLWNLRPPVIAEEGGYDANRDSQISPQSAIKGGVDPLAYLAGPVEVVYGGDPAKSTTADLQALIDKGAKQVTSVTKEVVFDYGRGLCTVNAPAAQGACGFLAKAGPIALKDLAIESKMDYGAILAVALDERPLRESRKILVQVTARARPHGWRQSEASYQADKRTWQGFRIDSKGDAPWNVANTEATLTLAGPASRTVTRLDENLYPTADKVEAKPGGGGIVITPPANAMYLLVESGRR
;
A
#
# COMPACT_ATOMS: atom_id res chain seq x y z
N MET A 1 70.62 0.36 -21.83
CA MET A 1 69.75 0.38 -23.03
C MET A 1 69.23 -1.02 -23.31
N ARG A 2 67.99 -1.30 -22.92
CA ARG A 2 67.19 -2.47 -23.32
C ARG A 2 65.73 -2.02 -23.43
N PRO A 3 64.95 -2.53 -24.40
CA PRO A 3 63.74 -1.87 -24.88
C PRO A 3 62.49 -2.20 -24.05
N LEU A 4 61.55 -1.26 -24.00
CA LEU A 4 60.21 -1.41 -23.42
C LEU A 4 59.38 -2.46 -24.17
N PRO A 5 58.54 -3.26 -23.49
CA PRO A 5 57.53 -4.09 -24.12
C PRO A 5 56.20 -3.34 -24.30
N CYS A 6 55.60 -3.53 -25.49
CA CYS A 6 54.27 -3.07 -25.91
C CYS A 6 53.16 -3.43 -24.91
N VAL A 7 52.36 -2.43 -24.54
CA VAL A 7 51.07 -2.60 -23.85
C VAL A 7 49.99 -2.87 -24.90
N ALA A 8 49.37 -4.04 -24.85
CA ALA A 8 48.19 -4.35 -25.65
C ALA A 8 46.97 -3.60 -25.07
N LEU A 9 46.43 -2.65 -25.83
CA LEU A 9 45.13 -2.05 -25.54
C LEU A 9 44.03 -3.08 -25.83
N VAL A 10 43.42 -3.61 -24.77
CA VAL A 10 42.15 -4.35 -24.87
C VAL A 10 41.03 -3.31 -24.90
N PHE A 11 40.46 -3.08 -26.09
CA PHE A 11 39.22 -2.33 -26.23
C PHE A 11 38.08 -3.18 -25.65
N PHE A 12 37.53 -2.77 -24.50
CA PHE A 12 36.20 -3.22 -24.10
C PHE A 12 35.18 -2.52 -25.02
N PRO A 13 34.32 -3.26 -25.74
CA PRO A 13 33.24 -2.62 -26.47
C PRO A 13 32.31 -1.96 -25.45
N ALA A 14 32.08 -0.67 -25.62
CA ALA A 14 30.94 -0.02 -24.99
C ALA A 14 29.70 -0.84 -25.37
N LEU A 15 28.97 -1.35 -24.39
CA LEU A 15 27.64 -1.91 -24.59
C LEU A 15 26.79 -0.78 -25.16
N ALA A 16 26.64 -0.74 -26.48
CA ALA A 16 25.66 0.08 -27.13
C ALA A 16 24.30 -0.36 -26.59
N VAL A 17 23.63 0.52 -25.84
CA VAL A 17 22.21 0.40 -25.58
C VAL A 17 21.57 0.23 -26.96
N SER A 18 20.92 -0.90 -27.20
CA SER A 18 20.15 -1.12 -28.43
C SER A 18 19.24 0.09 -28.61
N ALA A 19 19.45 0.87 -29.67
CA ALA A 19 18.57 1.99 -29.97
C ALA A 19 17.13 1.46 -30.05
N VAL A 20 16.22 2.05 -29.30
CA VAL A 20 14.79 1.70 -29.38
C VAL A 20 14.31 2.15 -30.75
N ASP A 21 14.01 1.21 -31.65
CA ASP A 21 13.32 1.54 -32.89
C ASP A 21 11.90 2.00 -32.52
N TYR A 22 11.56 3.26 -32.78
CA TYR A 22 10.22 3.77 -32.60
C TYR A 22 9.82 4.70 -33.74
N VAL A 23 8.51 4.89 -33.92
CA VAL A 23 7.95 5.93 -34.76
C VAL A 23 6.97 6.73 -33.93
N TRP A 24 7.16 8.05 -33.89
CA TRP A 24 6.32 9.00 -33.18
C TRP A 24 5.65 9.92 -34.20
N TRP A 25 4.36 10.20 -34.03
CA TRP A 25 3.65 11.14 -34.90
C TRP A 25 2.58 11.91 -34.14
N GLU A 26 2.33 13.13 -34.61
CA GLU A 26 1.40 14.07 -33.99
C GLU A 26 -0.04 13.84 -34.44
N GLY A 27 -0.97 14.02 -33.52
CA GLY A 27 -2.40 13.82 -33.74
C GLY A 27 -2.94 14.77 -34.80
N GLU A 28 -2.52 16.02 -34.79
CA GLU A 28 -2.93 17.09 -35.71
C GLU A 28 -2.31 17.00 -37.12
N SER A 29 -1.53 15.95 -37.40
CA SER A 29 -0.93 15.70 -38.72
C SER A 29 -1.47 14.43 -39.43
N PRO A 30 -2.79 14.28 -39.63
CA PRO A 30 -3.34 13.10 -40.28
C PRO A 30 -3.14 13.12 -41.81
N LYS A 31 -3.03 11.92 -42.38
CA LYS A 31 -3.04 11.71 -43.83
C LYS A 31 -4.45 11.90 -44.41
N ALA A 32 -5.47 11.47 -43.68
CA ALA A 32 -6.87 11.68 -44.01
C ALA A 32 -7.72 11.71 -42.74
N GLN A 33 -8.82 12.45 -42.75
CA GLN A 33 -9.75 12.52 -41.63
C GLN A 33 -11.16 12.80 -42.11
N SER A 34 -12.16 12.46 -41.30
CA SER A 34 -13.55 12.81 -41.56
C SER A 34 -13.84 14.29 -41.24
N GLY A 35 -14.90 14.87 -41.81
CA GLY A 35 -15.20 16.31 -41.69
C GLY A 35 -15.61 16.79 -40.29
N GLU A 36 -15.76 15.87 -39.35
CA GLU A 36 -16.08 16.11 -37.94
C GLU A 36 -14.86 16.55 -37.13
N LEU A 37 -13.66 16.26 -37.62
CA LEU A 37 -12.39 16.70 -37.04
C LEU A 37 -11.99 18.00 -37.75
N LYS A 38 -12.34 19.15 -37.14
CA LYS A 38 -12.12 20.48 -37.72
C LYS A 38 -11.02 21.22 -36.98
N ASP A 39 -10.27 22.07 -37.68
CA ASP A 39 -9.17 22.84 -37.07
C ASP A 39 -9.60 23.76 -35.93
N ALA A 40 -10.83 24.29 -36.00
CA ALA A 40 -11.48 25.08 -34.96
C ALA A 40 -12.45 24.22 -34.15
N HIS A 41 -11.94 23.65 -33.06
CA HIS A 41 -12.72 22.90 -32.07
C HIS A 41 -12.24 23.26 -30.66
N VAL A 42 -13.11 23.20 -29.64
CA VAL A 42 -12.77 23.56 -28.26
C VAL A 42 -11.57 22.75 -27.72
N PHE A 43 -11.48 21.49 -28.12
CA PHE A 43 -10.39 20.58 -27.74
C PHE A 43 -9.08 20.84 -28.50
N ASN A 44 -9.10 21.59 -29.60
CA ASN A 44 -7.93 21.85 -30.45
C ASN A 44 -7.20 23.13 -30.02
N SER A 45 -7.29 23.50 -28.74
CA SER A 45 -6.68 24.73 -28.21
C SER A 45 -5.18 24.52 -27.96
N PRO A 46 -4.31 25.51 -28.28
CA PRO A 46 -2.88 25.39 -28.02
C PRO A 46 -2.57 25.23 -26.53
N HIS A 47 -1.62 24.36 -26.21
CA HIS A 47 -1.16 24.16 -24.84
C HIS A 47 0.30 23.69 -24.80
N PRO A 48 1.17 24.24 -23.92
CA PRO A 48 2.59 23.89 -23.88
C PRO A 48 2.89 22.45 -23.41
N LYS A 49 1.90 21.74 -22.88
CA LYS A 49 2.00 20.34 -22.46
C LYS A 49 1.50 19.32 -23.51
N LEU A 50 1.07 19.80 -24.68
CA LEU A 50 0.74 18.96 -25.84
C LEU A 50 2.00 18.75 -26.69
N SER A 51 2.14 17.59 -27.30
CA SER A 51 3.33 17.16 -28.03
C SER A 51 3.66 18.09 -29.20
N GLY A 52 2.73 18.30 -30.12
CA GLY A 52 2.83 19.29 -31.19
C GLY A 52 2.34 20.69 -30.82
N GLY A 53 2.04 20.93 -29.54
CA GLY A 53 1.51 22.19 -29.04
C GLY A 53 0.01 22.42 -29.30
N LYS A 54 -0.66 21.50 -30.02
CA LYS A 54 -2.09 21.49 -30.31
C LYS A 54 -2.56 20.02 -30.41
N SER A 55 -3.84 19.74 -30.16
CA SER A 55 -4.41 18.40 -30.36
C SER A 55 -5.28 18.35 -31.61
N LEU A 56 -5.50 17.14 -32.14
CA LEU A 56 -6.58 16.87 -33.09
C LEU A 56 -7.83 16.44 -32.33
N GLY A 57 -8.96 17.07 -32.61
CA GLY A 57 -10.17 16.82 -31.85
C GLY A 57 -11.44 17.25 -32.56
N GLY A 58 -12.52 16.54 -32.24
CA GLY A 58 -13.87 16.82 -32.70
C GLY A 58 -14.91 15.95 -31.99
N THR A 59 -16.11 15.90 -32.55
CA THR A 59 -17.18 15.03 -32.04
C THR A 59 -17.15 13.69 -32.78
N GLY A 60 -16.94 12.61 -32.05
CA GLY A 60 -17.14 11.25 -32.53
C GLY A 60 -18.62 11.03 -32.85
N LYS A 61 -18.89 10.59 -34.07
CA LYS A 61 -20.19 10.04 -34.51
C LYS A 61 -19.93 8.85 -35.43
N ALA A 62 -20.99 8.14 -35.81
CA ALA A 62 -20.89 7.07 -36.79
C ALA A 62 -20.14 7.54 -38.05
N GLY A 63 -19.04 6.85 -38.39
CA GLY A 63 -18.18 7.20 -39.53
C GLY A 63 -17.09 8.23 -39.25
N THR A 64 -16.94 8.73 -38.02
CA THR A 64 -15.80 9.59 -37.65
C THR A 64 -14.52 8.79 -37.67
N PHE A 65 -13.52 9.25 -38.43
CA PHE A 65 -12.25 8.55 -38.58
C PHE A 65 -11.07 9.51 -38.72
N VAL A 66 -9.90 8.98 -38.40
CA VAL A 66 -8.61 9.58 -38.73
C VAL A 66 -7.66 8.49 -39.23
N GLU A 67 -6.84 8.82 -40.22
CA GLU A 67 -5.85 7.93 -40.83
C GLU A 67 -4.47 8.57 -40.81
N TYR A 68 -3.47 7.79 -40.41
CA TYR A 68 -2.06 8.19 -40.41
C TYR A 68 -1.25 7.22 -41.26
N ALA A 69 -0.22 7.73 -41.94
CA ALA A 69 0.81 6.92 -42.56
C ALA A 69 2.12 7.09 -41.79
N ILE A 70 2.80 6.00 -41.51
CA ILE A 70 4.09 5.97 -40.81
C ILE A 70 5.08 5.06 -41.54
N ASP A 71 6.36 5.33 -41.42
CA ASP A 71 7.43 4.48 -41.94
C ASP A 71 8.11 3.72 -40.80
N ALA A 72 7.84 2.41 -40.71
CA ALA A 72 8.46 1.57 -39.68
C ALA A 72 9.91 1.23 -40.08
N PRO A 73 10.90 1.42 -39.19
CA PRO A 73 12.31 1.23 -39.53
C PRO A 73 12.67 -0.22 -39.84
N ARG A 74 11.90 -1.17 -39.30
CA ARG A 74 12.04 -2.61 -39.55
C ARG A 74 10.70 -3.31 -39.56
N GLU A 75 10.70 -4.50 -40.13
CA GLU A 75 9.58 -5.42 -39.98
C GLU A 75 9.60 -6.05 -38.58
N GLY A 76 8.42 -6.26 -37.99
CA GLY A 76 8.30 -6.99 -36.74
C GLY A 76 7.16 -6.52 -35.85
N ASP A 77 7.19 -7.00 -34.61
CA ASP A 77 6.21 -6.61 -33.59
C ASP A 77 6.62 -5.28 -32.95
N TYR A 78 5.63 -4.42 -32.73
CA TYR A 78 5.71 -3.14 -32.05
C TYR A 78 4.62 -3.03 -30.99
N PHE A 79 4.88 -2.27 -29.95
CA PHE A 79 3.90 -1.84 -28.95
C PHE A 79 3.33 -0.49 -29.38
N PHE A 80 2.02 -0.41 -29.57
CA PHE A 80 1.31 0.79 -29.98
C PHE A 80 0.70 1.52 -28.78
N TYR A 81 0.88 2.83 -28.72
CA TYR A 81 0.33 3.71 -27.69
C TYR A 81 -0.29 4.95 -28.33
N ALA A 82 -1.34 5.46 -27.70
CA ALA A 82 -2.01 6.70 -28.07
C ALA A 82 -2.04 7.65 -26.88
N ARG A 83 -1.78 8.93 -27.10
CA ARG A 83 -1.96 9.98 -26.11
C ARG A 83 -3.26 10.72 -26.42
N LYS A 84 -4.23 10.60 -25.51
CA LYS A 84 -5.61 11.06 -25.72
C LYS A 84 -6.20 11.64 -24.44
N PHE A 85 -7.30 12.37 -24.57
CA PHE A 85 -7.99 12.94 -23.42
C PHE A 85 -8.78 11.83 -22.71
N TRP A 86 -8.75 11.79 -21.37
CA TRP A 86 -9.24 10.66 -20.57
C TRP A 86 -10.65 10.17 -20.96
N HIS A 87 -11.67 10.99 -20.69
CA HIS A 87 -13.09 10.66 -20.93
C HIS A 87 -13.49 10.72 -22.41
N HIS A 88 -12.54 10.97 -23.32
CA HIS A 88 -12.85 11.31 -24.71
C HIS A 88 -12.56 10.11 -25.61
N GLY A 89 -13.62 9.37 -25.97
CA GLY A 89 -13.63 8.46 -27.11
C GLY A 89 -13.01 7.09 -26.84
N PRO A 90 -13.81 6.05 -26.60
CA PRO A 90 -13.42 4.73 -27.06
C PRO A 90 -13.23 4.79 -28.57
N PHE A 91 -12.12 4.23 -29.04
CA PHE A 91 -11.78 4.20 -30.46
C PHE A 91 -11.42 2.79 -30.85
N ARG A 92 -11.61 2.45 -32.11
CA ARG A 92 -11.07 1.22 -32.67
C ARG A 92 -10.04 1.55 -33.72
N TYR A 93 -9.03 0.71 -33.87
CA TYR A 93 -8.02 0.90 -34.91
C TYR A 93 -7.81 -0.37 -35.72
N ARG A 94 -7.28 -0.18 -36.93
CA ARG A 94 -6.82 -1.26 -37.80
C ARG A 94 -5.63 -0.80 -38.63
N TRP A 95 -4.64 -1.67 -38.78
CA TRP A 95 -3.43 -1.42 -39.54
C TRP A 95 -3.54 -2.01 -40.95
N ASN A 96 -3.04 -1.27 -41.95
CA ASN A 96 -2.89 -1.68 -43.35
C ASN A 96 -4.17 -2.18 -44.04
N GLY A 97 -5.35 -1.84 -43.51
CA GLY A 97 -6.65 -2.31 -44.02
C GLY A 97 -6.90 -3.82 -43.85
N GLU A 98 -5.97 -4.56 -43.23
CA GLU A 98 -6.00 -6.00 -43.03
C GLU A 98 -6.31 -6.33 -41.56
N GLY A 99 -6.90 -7.50 -41.30
CA GLY A 99 -7.20 -7.99 -39.94
C GLY A 99 -8.45 -7.41 -39.27
N ASP A 100 -8.66 -7.82 -38.03
CA ASP A 100 -9.80 -7.41 -37.20
C ASP A 100 -9.57 -6.00 -36.60
N TRP A 101 -10.67 -5.30 -36.37
CA TRP A 101 -10.65 -4.04 -35.62
C TRP A 101 -10.30 -4.31 -34.16
N VAL A 102 -9.33 -3.57 -33.63
CA VAL A 102 -9.00 -3.60 -32.20
C VAL A 102 -9.67 -2.42 -31.52
N THR A 103 -10.61 -2.70 -30.63
CA THR A 103 -11.28 -1.66 -29.83
C THR A 103 -10.48 -1.33 -28.58
N ILE A 104 -10.20 -0.04 -28.42
CA ILE A 104 -9.63 0.59 -27.23
C ILE A 104 -10.76 1.26 -26.48
N ASP A 105 -11.21 0.57 -25.45
CA ASP A 105 -12.21 1.01 -24.51
C ASP A 105 -11.69 0.82 -23.08
N HIS A 106 -11.98 1.76 -22.19
CA HIS A 106 -11.63 1.75 -20.75
C HIS A 106 -10.26 1.10 -20.43
N LYS A 107 -9.18 1.64 -21.00
CA LYS A 107 -7.79 1.19 -20.80
C LYS A 107 -7.07 1.93 -19.66
N PRO A 108 -5.99 1.35 -19.08
CA PRO A 108 -5.23 1.99 -18.03
C PRO A 108 -4.62 3.29 -18.55
N LEU A 109 -4.68 4.33 -17.72
CA LEU A 109 -3.97 5.57 -17.95
C LEU A 109 -2.55 5.39 -17.45
N LEU A 110 -1.56 5.46 -18.34
CA LEU A 110 -0.14 5.24 -18.00
C LEU A 110 0.50 6.47 -17.37
N ASP A 111 -0.08 7.65 -17.62
CA ASP A 111 0.25 8.92 -16.98
C ASP A 111 -1.02 9.79 -16.87
N ALA A 112 -0.90 10.96 -16.26
CA ALA A 112 -1.96 11.96 -16.25
C ALA A 112 -1.38 13.38 -16.23
N VAL A 113 -1.60 14.12 -17.32
CA VAL A 113 -1.12 15.50 -17.47
C VAL A 113 -2.30 16.46 -17.50
N THR A 114 -2.42 17.30 -16.48
CA THR A 114 -3.44 18.35 -16.44
C THR A 114 -3.06 19.50 -17.37
N LEU A 115 -4.00 19.86 -18.25
CA LEU A 115 -3.87 21.04 -19.13
C LEU A 115 -4.55 22.24 -18.49
N ARG A 116 -5.87 22.15 -18.25
CA ARG A 116 -6.71 23.12 -17.52
C ARG A 116 -7.89 22.39 -16.87
N GLU A 117 -9.06 22.42 -17.51
CA GLU A 117 -10.26 21.65 -17.14
C GLU A 117 -10.22 20.19 -17.66
N HIS A 118 -9.19 19.86 -18.43
CA HIS A 118 -9.02 18.54 -19.03
C HIS A 118 -7.67 17.92 -18.66
N CYS A 119 -7.64 16.59 -18.68
CA CYS A 119 -6.44 15.79 -18.53
C CYS A 119 -6.18 15.01 -19.83
N ILE A 120 -4.91 14.87 -20.15
CA ILE A 120 -4.43 14.02 -21.23
C ILE A 120 -3.58 12.89 -20.68
N ASN A 121 -3.69 11.71 -21.30
CA ASN A 121 -3.15 10.47 -20.79
C ASN A 121 -2.64 9.60 -21.95
N TRP A 122 -1.55 8.88 -21.72
CA TRP A 122 -1.15 7.74 -22.52
C TRP A 122 -2.02 6.52 -22.21
N VAL A 123 -2.45 5.83 -23.26
CA VAL A 123 -3.14 4.53 -23.17
C VAL A 123 -2.43 3.47 -24.01
N PRO A 124 -2.26 2.24 -23.51
CA PRO A 124 -1.71 1.15 -24.30
C PRO A 124 -2.76 0.66 -25.30
N CYS A 125 -2.38 0.56 -26.57
CA CYS A 125 -3.25 0.08 -27.64
C CYS A 125 -3.01 -1.40 -28.00
N GLY A 126 -1.93 -2.00 -27.50
CA GLY A 126 -1.58 -3.41 -27.71
C GLY A 126 -0.38 -3.61 -28.64
N LYS A 127 -0.11 -4.88 -28.99
CA LYS A 127 0.96 -5.26 -29.93
C LYS A 127 0.45 -5.27 -31.35
N VAL A 128 1.25 -4.76 -32.28
CA VAL A 128 0.95 -4.67 -33.71
C VAL A 128 2.14 -5.16 -34.53
N ARG A 129 1.87 -5.85 -35.64
CA ARG A 129 2.90 -6.31 -36.59
C ARG A 129 3.00 -5.29 -37.73
N LEU A 130 4.17 -4.69 -37.94
CA LEU A 130 4.41 -3.71 -38.99
C LEU A 130 5.37 -4.25 -40.05
N LYS A 131 5.14 -3.88 -41.31
CA LYS A 131 6.08 -4.13 -42.42
C LYS A 131 7.20 -3.08 -42.36
N LYS A 132 8.42 -3.41 -42.82
CA LYS A 132 9.45 -2.38 -43.00
C LYS A 132 8.97 -1.34 -44.03
N GLY A 133 9.14 -0.05 -43.74
CA GLY A 133 8.67 1.04 -44.58
C GLY A 133 7.20 1.40 -44.31
N PRO A 134 6.40 1.74 -45.34
CA PRO A 134 5.12 2.40 -45.14
C PRO A 134 4.06 1.47 -44.53
N ASN A 135 3.41 1.95 -43.48
CA ASN A 135 2.23 1.35 -42.86
C ASN A 135 1.17 2.43 -42.65
N VAL A 136 -0.11 2.03 -42.66
CA VAL A 136 -1.24 2.94 -42.47
C VAL A 136 -2.06 2.46 -41.28
N VAL A 137 -2.39 3.36 -40.35
CA VAL A 137 -3.35 3.09 -39.27
C VAL A 137 -4.59 3.94 -39.48
N ARG A 138 -5.75 3.29 -39.43
CA ARG A 138 -7.06 3.96 -39.42
C ARG A 138 -7.67 3.79 -38.03
N LEU A 139 -8.09 4.89 -37.42
CA LEU A 139 -8.79 4.95 -36.15
C LEU A 139 -10.22 5.44 -36.39
N GLU A 140 -11.19 4.84 -35.69
CA GLU A 140 -12.61 5.19 -35.79
C GLU A 140 -13.23 5.37 -34.41
N ALA A 141 -14.15 6.32 -34.29
CA ALA A 141 -14.96 6.48 -33.09
C ALA A 141 -15.90 5.28 -32.91
N VAL A 142 -15.98 4.75 -31.69
CA VAL A 142 -16.86 3.60 -31.37
C VAL A 142 -18.24 4.07 -30.94
N GLU A 143 -18.32 5.16 -30.18
CA GLU A 143 -19.56 5.69 -29.64
C GLU A 143 -20.08 6.89 -30.45
N PRO A 144 -21.38 6.93 -30.77
CA PRO A 144 -21.98 8.11 -31.33
C PRO A 144 -22.11 9.18 -30.23
N TYR A 145 -21.58 10.37 -30.48
CA TYR A 145 -21.69 11.62 -29.70
C TYR A 145 -20.66 11.88 -28.58
N GLY A 146 -19.59 11.07 -28.46
CA GLY A 146 -18.48 11.34 -27.55
C GLY A 146 -17.37 12.20 -28.17
N PRO A 147 -16.57 12.97 -27.40
CA PRO A 147 -15.38 13.64 -27.94
C PRO A 147 -14.35 12.64 -28.48
N PHE A 148 -13.76 12.92 -29.64
CA PHE A 148 -12.73 12.08 -30.28
C PHE A 148 -11.47 12.94 -30.46
N VAL A 149 -10.49 12.78 -29.56
CA VAL A 149 -9.38 13.73 -29.39
C VAL A 149 -8.04 13.01 -29.13
N PHE A 150 -7.01 13.35 -29.90
CA PHE A 150 -5.66 12.80 -29.82
C PHE A 150 -4.60 13.90 -29.85
N ASP A 151 -3.54 13.74 -29.05
CA ASP A 151 -2.35 14.61 -29.06
C ASP A 151 -1.25 14.00 -29.90
N CYS A 152 -0.86 12.76 -29.64
CA CYS A 152 0.18 12.08 -30.39
C CYS A 152 0.09 10.56 -30.20
N PHE A 153 0.95 9.85 -30.91
CA PHE A 153 1.01 8.40 -30.91
C PHE A 153 2.44 7.92 -31.01
N VAL A 154 2.68 6.67 -30.58
CA VAL A 154 3.97 6.02 -30.75
C VAL A 154 3.82 4.53 -30.97
N VAL A 155 4.62 3.98 -31.88
CA VAL A 155 4.92 2.55 -31.94
C VAL A 155 6.37 2.34 -31.56
N ALA A 156 6.64 1.42 -30.63
CA ALA A 156 8.00 1.12 -30.16
C ALA A 156 8.30 -0.38 -30.27
N SER A 157 9.52 -0.71 -30.68
CA SER A 157 10.01 -2.09 -30.81
C SER A 157 10.15 -2.84 -29.50
N VAL A 158 10.16 -2.11 -28.39
CA VAL A 158 10.16 -2.60 -27.02
C VAL A 158 9.03 -1.92 -26.25
N GLN A 159 8.64 -2.51 -25.13
CA GLN A 159 7.68 -1.88 -24.24
C GLN A 159 8.31 -0.62 -23.61
N ILE A 160 7.54 0.46 -23.56
CA ILE A 160 7.96 1.74 -22.98
C ILE A 160 6.97 2.16 -21.88
N SER A 161 7.43 3.05 -20.99
CA SER A 161 6.59 3.78 -20.03
C SER A 161 6.45 5.22 -20.51
N PRO A 162 5.49 5.52 -21.41
CA PRO A 162 5.37 6.85 -21.97
C PRO A 162 4.92 7.85 -20.89
N ASN A 163 5.48 9.06 -20.91
CA ASN A 163 5.21 10.08 -19.89
C ASN A 163 5.26 11.47 -20.52
N GLY A 164 4.12 12.17 -20.51
CA GLY A 164 3.98 13.49 -21.09
C GLY A 164 4.41 13.51 -22.55
N THR A 165 5.35 14.39 -22.87
CA THR A 165 5.90 14.60 -24.22
C THR A 165 7.24 13.91 -24.44
N LEU A 166 7.73 13.10 -23.49
CA LEU A 166 9.00 12.40 -23.63
C LEU A 166 8.91 11.32 -24.71
N LYS A 167 9.86 11.34 -25.64
CA LYS A 167 10.00 10.27 -26.63
C LYS A 167 10.68 9.05 -25.99
N PRO A 168 10.53 7.85 -26.56
CA PRO A 168 11.19 6.65 -26.05
C PRO A 168 12.69 6.84 -25.83
N GLY A 169 13.15 6.57 -24.61
CA GLY A 169 14.56 6.72 -24.21
C GLY A 169 14.95 8.11 -23.70
N GLU A 170 14.08 9.11 -23.78
CA GLU A 170 14.32 10.43 -23.19
C GLU A 170 14.00 10.43 -21.68
N LYS A 171 14.71 11.29 -20.93
CA LYS A 171 14.46 11.60 -19.51
C LYS A 171 14.27 13.11 -19.35
N PHE A 172 13.44 13.52 -18.41
CA PHE A 172 13.24 14.94 -18.09
C PHE A 172 14.53 15.61 -17.63
N ASN A 173 15.39 14.90 -16.88
CA ASN A 173 16.67 15.37 -16.35
C ASN A 173 16.56 16.74 -15.63
N ARG A 174 15.45 16.95 -14.93
CA ARG A 174 15.17 18.20 -14.20
C ARG A 174 15.10 17.95 -12.70
N ALA A 175 15.86 18.74 -11.94
CA ALA A 175 15.92 18.64 -10.50
C ALA A 175 16.01 20.02 -9.84
N ASP A 176 15.26 20.21 -8.77
CA ASP A 176 15.39 21.38 -7.89
C ASP A 176 16.73 21.33 -7.12
N PRO A 177 17.29 22.48 -6.66
CA PRO A 177 18.55 22.51 -5.91
C PRO A 177 18.55 21.56 -4.71
N GLY A 178 19.65 20.81 -4.52
CA GLY A 178 19.78 19.83 -3.43
C GLY A 178 19.04 18.51 -3.65
N THR A 179 18.53 18.28 -4.86
CA THR A 179 17.83 17.05 -5.24
C THR A 179 18.39 16.46 -6.54
N TRP A 180 17.99 15.23 -6.85
CA TRP A 180 18.26 14.55 -8.12
C TRP A 180 16.96 13.99 -8.72
N PRO A 181 16.88 13.85 -10.06
CA PRO A 181 15.67 13.37 -10.73
C PRO A 181 15.56 11.84 -10.61
N PHE A 182 14.45 11.35 -10.07
CA PHE A 182 14.13 9.93 -9.98
C PHE A 182 13.39 9.48 -11.24
N GLU A 183 14.13 8.85 -12.14
CA GLU A 183 13.68 8.46 -13.48
C GLU A 183 14.17 7.04 -13.81
N PRO A 184 13.62 6.01 -13.12
CA PRO A 184 13.98 4.62 -13.38
C PRO A 184 13.70 4.26 -14.83
N ASP A 185 14.61 3.49 -15.43
CA ASP A 185 14.34 2.89 -16.74
C ASP A 185 13.23 1.82 -16.62
N VAL A 186 12.68 1.40 -17.76
CA VAL A 186 11.75 0.26 -17.79
C VAL A 186 12.49 -0.99 -17.30
N ASP A 187 11.93 -1.70 -16.33
CA ASP A 187 12.56 -2.91 -15.80
C ASP A 187 12.40 -4.08 -16.79
N GLU A 188 13.51 -4.57 -17.32
CA GLU A 188 13.55 -5.75 -18.20
C GLU A 188 13.40 -7.07 -17.42
N PHE A 189 13.43 -7.02 -16.09
CA PHE A 189 13.43 -8.18 -15.19
C PHE A 189 14.55 -9.20 -15.49
N LYS A 190 15.73 -8.70 -15.91
CA LYS A 190 16.96 -9.50 -15.94
C LYS A 190 17.41 -9.83 -14.51
N PRO A 191 18.30 -10.82 -14.30
CA PRO A 191 18.81 -11.12 -12.97
C PRO A 191 19.40 -9.87 -12.30
N ASP A 192 18.85 -9.50 -11.14
CA ASP A 192 19.29 -8.35 -10.36
C ASP A 192 20.31 -8.72 -9.28
N ALA A 193 20.96 -7.72 -8.69
CA ALA A 193 22.06 -7.96 -7.76
C ALA A 193 21.60 -8.50 -6.39
N LEU A 194 20.36 -8.25 -6.00
CA LEU A 194 19.82 -8.57 -4.68
C LEU A 194 19.10 -9.93 -4.67
N ASN A 195 18.43 -10.29 -5.77
CA ASN A 195 17.64 -11.52 -5.94
C ASN A 195 16.61 -11.72 -4.81
N LEU A 196 15.92 -10.64 -4.41
CA LEU A 196 14.94 -10.70 -3.32
C LEU A 196 13.72 -11.56 -3.65
N ARG A 197 13.48 -11.81 -4.93
CA ARG A 197 12.50 -12.80 -5.40
C ARG A 197 12.69 -14.14 -4.66
N ALA A 198 13.93 -14.57 -4.43
CA ALA A 198 14.23 -15.84 -3.76
C ALA A 198 13.80 -15.92 -2.29
N LEU A 199 13.34 -14.82 -1.68
CA LEU A 199 12.69 -14.85 -0.36
C LEU A 199 11.31 -15.52 -0.41
N ASN A 200 10.66 -15.51 -1.57
CA ASN A 200 9.34 -16.11 -1.78
C ASN A 200 9.47 -17.62 -2.09
N GLU A 201 8.38 -18.36 -1.84
CA GLU A 201 8.21 -19.70 -2.40
C GLU A 201 8.34 -19.66 -3.93
N LYS A 202 8.75 -20.75 -4.58
CA LYS A 202 8.84 -20.74 -6.05
C LYS A 202 7.48 -20.49 -6.68
N VAL A 203 6.45 -21.06 -6.10
CA VAL A 203 5.04 -20.81 -6.44
C VAL A 203 4.30 -20.59 -5.14
N ALA A 204 3.43 -19.58 -5.08
CA ALA A 204 2.71 -19.28 -3.85
C ALA A 204 1.85 -20.47 -3.45
N GLY A 205 2.04 -20.95 -2.22
CA GLY A 205 1.30 -22.08 -1.70
C GLY A 205 1.81 -23.44 -2.16
N GLU A 206 3.04 -23.51 -2.70
CA GLU A 206 3.66 -24.79 -3.10
C GLU A 206 3.81 -25.75 -1.91
N ASN A 207 3.86 -25.22 -0.69
CA ASN A 207 3.94 -25.99 0.54
C ASN A 207 2.58 -26.25 1.20
N GLY A 208 1.47 -25.78 0.61
CA GLY A 208 0.12 -25.87 1.15
C GLY A 208 -0.44 -24.51 1.56
N TYR A 209 -1.63 -24.52 2.18
CA TYR A 209 -2.30 -23.31 2.64
C TYR A 209 -1.53 -22.65 3.79
N LEU A 210 -1.56 -21.32 3.85
CA LEU A 210 -1.17 -20.63 5.07
C LEU A 210 -2.09 -21.04 6.22
N ALA A 211 -1.51 -21.14 7.40
CA ALA A 211 -2.19 -21.37 8.67
C ALA A 211 -1.64 -20.40 9.72
N VAL A 212 -2.25 -20.42 10.91
CA VAL A 212 -1.78 -19.67 12.09
C VAL A 212 -1.35 -20.69 13.13
N ASP A 213 -0.14 -20.55 13.66
CA ASP A 213 0.39 -21.44 14.69
C ASP A 213 -0.17 -21.10 16.09
N ARG A 214 0.25 -21.86 17.11
CA ARG A 214 -0.21 -21.65 18.49
C ARG A 214 0.21 -20.30 19.10
N ASN A 215 1.26 -19.67 18.58
CA ASN A 215 1.74 -18.38 19.04
C ASN A 215 0.99 -17.23 18.34
N GLY A 216 0.17 -17.54 17.34
CA GLY A 216 -0.51 -16.56 16.51
C GLY A 216 0.25 -16.20 15.24
N ASP A 217 1.38 -16.85 14.92
CA ASP A 217 2.18 -16.46 13.76
C ASP A 217 1.70 -17.18 12.49
N PHE A 218 1.78 -16.52 11.32
CA PHE A 218 1.55 -17.22 10.05
C PHE A 218 2.62 -18.28 9.79
N VAL A 219 2.17 -19.45 9.31
CA VAL A 219 3.04 -20.54 8.86
C VAL A 219 2.57 -21.09 7.52
N ASP A 220 3.50 -21.60 6.72
CA ASP A 220 3.15 -22.33 5.49
C ASP A 220 2.59 -23.74 5.80
N GLY A 221 2.18 -24.48 4.76
CA GLY A 221 1.64 -25.83 4.95
C GLY A 221 2.65 -26.88 5.44
N LYS A 222 3.94 -26.52 5.60
CA LYS A 222 4.97 -27.32 6.29
C LYS A 222 5.24 -26.84 7.71
N GLY A 223 4.52 -25.84 8.20
CA GLY A 223 4.69 -25.26 9.54
C GLY A 223 5.88 -24.30 9.66
N ARG A 224 6.44 -23.80 8.55
CA ARG A 224 7.54 -22.83 8.59
C ARG A 224 6.99 -21.42 8.74
N PRO A 225 7.57 -20.57 9.61
CA PRO A 225 7.11 -19.19 9.78
C PRO A 225 7.13 -18.39 8.49
N VAL A 226 6.07 -17.62 8.25
CA VAL A 226 5.91 -16.73 7.10
C VAL A 226 5.59 -15.32 7.58
N ARG A 227 6.56 -14.41 7.45
CA ARG A 227 6.33 -12.97 7.67
C ARG A 227 5.95 -12.30 6.36
N ILE A 228 4.92 -11.46 6.39
CA ILE A 228 4.26 -10.96 5.18
C ILE A 228 4.57 -9.47 4.97
N TRP A 229 5.28 -9.18 3.88
CA TRP A 229 5.47 -7.83 3.36
C TRP A 229 4.51 -7.65 2.18
N ALA A 230 3.43 -6.89 2.38
CA ALA A 230 2.29 -6.88 1.47
C ALA A 230 1.96 -5.51 0.90
N VAL A 231 1.23 -5.49 -0.22
CA VAL A 231 0.75 -4.25 -0.84
C VAL A 231 -0.72 -4.38 -1.24
N ASN A 232 -1.43 -3.25 -1.30
CA ASN A 232 -2.75 -3.18 -1.92
C ASN A 232 -2.61 -2.81 -3.40
N THR A 233 -3.29 -3.54 -4.27
CA THR A 233 -3.19 -3.34 -5.72
C THR A 233 -4.54 -3.38 -6.41
N GLY A 234 -4.71 -2.45 -7.36
CA GLY A 234 -5.83 -2.38 -8.30
C GLY A 234 -5.45 -2.72 -9.75
N VAL A 235 -4.18 -3.07 -10.01
CA VAL A 235 -3.62 -3.24 -11.38
C VAL A 235 -4.41 -4.25 -12.21
N GLN A 236 -4.95 -5.29 -11.58
CA GLN A 236 -5.79 -6.30 -12.23
C GLN A 236 -7.10 -5.75 -12.82
N ASN A 237 -7.57 -4.57 -12.43
CA ASN A 237 -8.78 -4.00 -13.02
C ASN A 237 -8.49 -3.43 -14.40
N ASP A 238 -7.32 -2.83 -14.59
CA ASP A 238 -7.01 -2.07 -15.79
C ASP A 238 -6.02 -2.80 -16.72
N PHE A 239 -5.16 -3.67 -16.20
CA PHE A 239 -4.14 -4.38 -16.99
C PHE A 239 -4.59 -5.79 -17.41
N ASP A 240 -4.09 -6.24 -18.56
CA ASP A 240 -4.21 -7.63 -18.98
C ASP A 240 -3.30 -8.57 -18.16
N LEU A 241 -3.40 -9.88 -18.38
CA LEU A 241 -2.64 -10.87 -17.60
C LEU A 241 -1.12 -10.64 -17.66
N ASP A 242 -0.58 -10.22 -18.80
CA ASP A 242 0.85 -9.97 -18.94
C ASP A 242 1.30 -8.72 -18.18
N GLY A 243 0.49 -7.66 -18.17
CA GLY A 243 0.72 -6.50 -17.31
C GLY A 243 0.66 -6.86 -15.82
N VAL A 244 -0.29 -7.70 -15.40
CA VAL A 244 -0.36 -8.18 -14.00
C VAL A 244 0.85 -9.07 -13.66
N ARG A 245 1.38 -9.86 -14.61
CA ARG A 245 2.63 -10.62 -14.40
C ARG A 245 3.86 -9.73 -14.26
N GLN A 246 3.95 -8.64 -15.03
CA GLN A 246 5.01 -7.65 -14.85
C GLN A 246 4.92 -6.97 -13.48
N HIS A 247 3.70 -6.65 -13.04
CA HIS A 247 3.45 -6.16 -11.69
C HIS A 247 3.94 -7.15 -10.62
N ALA A 248 3.61 -8.45 -10.75
CA ALA A 248 4.08 -9.49 -9.84
C ALA A 248 5.61 -9.53 -9.75
N LYS A 249 6.32 -9.47 -10.88
CA LYS A 249 7.79 -9.41 -10.93
C LYS A 249 8.35 -8.17 -10.23
N ALA A 250 7.77 -7.01 -10.50
CA ALA A 250 8.20 -5.74 -9.90
C ALA A 250 8.05 -5.73 -8.37
N LEU A 251 7.00 -6.38 -7.85
CA LEU A 251 6.76 -6.56 -6.43
C LEU A 251 7.71 -7.59 -5.79
N ALA A 252 7.84 -8.78 -6.38
CA ALA A 252 8.70 -9.85 -5.85
C ALA A 252 10.18 -9.42 -5.76
N LYS A 253 10.64 -8.68 -6.77
CA LYS A 253 11.99 -8.08 -6.80
C LYS A 253 12.25 -7.09 -5.66
N ARG A 254 11.20 -6.51 -5.07
CA ARG A 254 11.26 -5.59 -3.92
C ARG A 254 10.87 -6.27 -2.60
N GLY A 255 10.83 -7.61 -2.58
CA GLY A 255 10.63 -8.41 -1.37
C GLY A 255 9.18 -8.60 -0.95
N VAL A 256 8.20 -8.23 -1.77
CA VAL A 256 6.78 -8.46 -1.52
C VAL A 256 6.44 -9.94 -1.70
N ASN A 257 5.64 -10.49 -0.78
CA ASN A 257 5.17 -11.89 -0.82
C ASN A 257 3.66 -12.03 -0.65
N MET A 258 2.92 -10.92 -0.58
CA MET A 258 1.46 -10.94 -0.61
C MET A 258 0.90 -9.67 -1.24
N VAL A 259 -0.23 -9.80 -1.93
CA VAL A 259 -1.05 -8.66 -2.35
C VAL A 259 -2.44 -8.73 -1.73
N ARG A 260 -3.07 -7.58 -1.51
CA ARG A 260 -4.50 -7.48 -1.21
C ARG A 260 -5.24 -6.83 -2.36
N HIS A 261 -6.31 -7.48 -2.80
CA HIS A 261 -7.33 -6.87 -3.65
C HIS A 261 -8.57 -6.55 -2.83
N HIS A 262 -9.00 -5.31 -2.92
CA HIS A 262 -10.25 -4.82 -2.37
C HIS A 262 -11.29 -4.70 -3.49
N GLY A 263 -12.35 -5.50 -3.42
CA GLY A 263 -13.35 -5.60 -4.47
C GLY A 263 -14.78 -5.62 -3.96
N HIS A 264 -15.70 -5.68 -4.93
CA HIS A 264 -17.15 -5.59 -4.74
C HIS A 264 -17.86 -6.69 -5.50
N LEU A 265 -18.14 -7.82 -4.85
CA LEU A 265 -18.81 -8.95 -5.52
C LEU A 265 -20.30 -8.72 -5.79
N GLN A 266 -20.92 -7.77 -5.09
CA GLN A 266 -22.34 -7.45 -5.26
C GLN A 266 -22.62 -6.92 -6.68
N PRO A 267 -23.79 -7.24 -7.27
CA PRO A 267 -24.15 -6.77 -8.60
C PRO A 267 -24.51 -5.27 -8.58
N GLY A 268 -24.77 -4.68 -9.76
CA GLY A 268 -25.21 -3.30 -9.84
C GLY A 268 -26.56 -3.06 -9.12
N PRO A 269 -26.86 -1.83 -8.67
CA PRO A 269 -28.11 -1.53 -7.96
C PRO A 269 -29.39 -1.89 -8.74
N ASP A 270 -29.34 -1.81 -10.07
CA ASP A 270 -30.49 -2.11 -10.94
C ASP A 270 -30.58 -3.60 -11.31
N GLU A 271 -29.64 -4.42 -10.86
CA GLU A 271 -29.60 -5.85 -11.15
C GLU A 271 -30.21 -6.69 -10.01
N PRO A 272 -30.67 -7.91 -10.29
CA PRO A 272 -31.13 -8.83 -9.26
C PRO A 272 -30.01 -9.13 -8.24
N ILE A 273 -30.35 -9.06 -6.94
CA ILE A 273 -29.40 -9.34 -5.83
C ILE A 273 -28.70 -10.71 -5.96
N THR A 274 -29.28 -11.67 -6.68
CA THR A 274 -28.70 -13.01 -6.89
C THR A 274 -27.61 -13.08 -7.96
N LYS A 275 -27.44 -12.03 -8.77
CA LYS A 275 -26.32 -11.92 -9.71
C LYS A 275 -25.01 -11.62 -8.98
N VAL A 276 -23.89 -11.70 -9.71
CA VAL A 276 -22.55 -11.37 -9.22
C VAL A 276 -21.89 -10.37 -10.15
N ASN A 277 -20.94 -9.60 -9.61
CA ASN A 277 -20.06 -8.76 -10.40
C ASN A 277 -19.01 -9.64 -11.12
N GLU A 278 -19.29 -9.98 -12.38
CA GLU A 278 -18.42 -10.83 -13.21
C GLU A 278 -17.03 -10.21 -13.44
N GLN A 279 -16.94 -8.87 -13.55
CA GLN A 279 -15.65 -8.18 -13.71
C GLN A 279 -14.77 -8.35 -12.47
N GLN A 280 -15.35 -8.32 -11.28
CA GLN A 280 -14.61 -8.52 -10.04
C GLN A 280 -14.16 -9.97 -9.85
N ILE A 281 -14.96 -10.96 -10.27
CA ILE A 281 -14.53 -12.36 -10.27
C ILE A 281 -13.33 -12.55 -11.21
N ASP A 282 -13.41 -12.03 -12.43
CA ASP A 282 -12.32 -12.07 -13.41
C ASP A 282 -11.04 -11.41 -12.87
N ALA A 283 -11.16 -10.22 -12.29
CA ALA A 283 -10.04 -9.48 -11.70
C ALA A 283 -9.31 -10.28 -10.61
N VAL A 284 -10.05 -10.93 -9.69
CA VAL A 284 -9.44 -11.78 -8.64
C VAL A 284 -8.78 -13.02 -9.25
N HIS A 285 -9.45 -13.69 -10.18
CA HIS A 285 -8.93 -14.88 -10.85
C HIS A 285 -7.61 -14.59 -11.58
N LYS A 286 -7.57 -13.47 -12.31
CA LYS A 286 -6.38 -12.95 -13.01
C LYS A 286 -5.25 -12.60 -12.04
N LEU A 287 -5.58 -11.91 -10.95
CA LEU A 287 -4.58 -11.51 -9.95
C LEU A 287 -3.92 -12.72 -9.29
N VAL A 288 -4.72 -13.69 -8.82
CA VAL A 288 -4.19 -14.90 -8.17
C VAL A 288 -3.28 -15.66 -9.14
N ALA A 289 -3.71 -15.86 -10.38
CA ALA A 289 -2.91 -16.59 -11.37
C ALA A 289 -1.57 -15.90 -11.69
N ALA A 290 -1.57 -14.58 -11.83
CA ALA A 290 -0.36 -13.83 -12.13
C ALA A 290 0.63 -13.74 -10.96
N MET A 291 0.13 -13.58 -9.73
CA MET A 291 0.96 -13.44 -8.53
C MET A 291 1.58 -14.77 -8.08
N LYS A 292 0.86 -15.86 -8.31
CA LYS A 292 1.24 -17.21 -7.89
C LYS A 292 2.60 -17.65 -8.43
N ASP A 293 2.90 -17.37 -9.70
CA ASP A 293 4.19 -17.71 -10.35
C ASP A 293 5.38 -16.96 -9.74
N GLU A 294 5.14 -15.82 -9.07
CA GLU A 294 6.16 -15.04 -8.36
C GLU A 294 6.19 -15.29 -6.85
N GLY A 295 5.51 -16.36 -6.39
CA GLY A 295 5.50 -16.74 -4.98
C GLY A 295 4.76 -15.73 -4.08
N ILE A 296 3.87 -14.93 -4.68
CA ILE A 296 3.10 -13.90 -3.99
C ILE A 296 1.71 -14.46 -3.68
N TYR A 297 1.37 -14.54 -2.39
CA TYR A 297 0.03 -14.91 -1.94
C TYR A 297 -1.00 -13.79 -2.17
N THR A 298 -2.28 -14.13 -2.14
CA THR A 298 -3.37 -13.15 -2.27
C THR A 298 -4.28 -13.13 -1.05
N THR A 299 -4.54 -11.93 -0.55
CA THR A 299 -5.64 -11.59 0.35
C THR A 299 -6.78 -10.96 -0.45
N PHE A 300 -8.01 -11.38 -0.23
CA PHE A 300 -9.17 -10.78 -0.88
C PHE A 300 -10.22 -10.32 0.11
N SER A 301 -10.71 -9.10 -0.12
CA SER A 301 -11.85 -8.49 0.57
C SER A 301 -13.00 -8.31 -0.43
N PRO A 302 -14.07 -9.13 -0.37
CA PRO A 302 -15.14 -9.18 -1.37
C PRO A 302 -16.21 -8.10 -1.21
N PHE A 303 -16.24 -7.44 -0.05
CA PHE A 303 -17.33 -6.58 0.35
C PHE A 303 -16.84 -5.38 1.13
N TRP A 304 -17.35 -4.20 0.76
CA TRP A 304 -17.24 -2.97 1.53
C TRP A 304 -18.64 -2.42 1.71
N ALA A 305 -18.96 -1.96 2.89
CA ALA A 305 -20.28 -1.45 3.22
C ALA A 305 -20.71 -0.19 2.42
N THR A 306 -19.77 0.51 1.78
CA THR A 306 -20.08 1.61 0.83
C THR A 306 -20.69 1.12 -0.49
N ALA A 307 -20.66 -0.20 -0.73
CA ALA A 307 -21.39 -0.87 -1.80
C ALA A 307 -22.84 -0.38 -1.88
N LYS A 308 -23.31 -0.14 -3.10
CA LYS A 308 -24.66 0.38 -3.36
C LYS A 308 -25.62 -0.77 -3.65
N GLY A 309 -26.59 -0.96 -2.75
CA GLY A 309 -27.72 -1.86 -2.94
C GLY A 309 -28.87 -1.20 -3.70
N GLY A 310 -29.63 -2.02 -4.42
CA GLY A 310 -30.83 -1.61 -5.15
C GLY A 310 -32.09 -1.64 -4.29
N ALA A 311 -33.04 -0.74 -4.56
CA ALA A 311 -34.37 -0.80 -3.94
C ALA A 311 -35.12 -2.09 -4.28
N GLY A 312 -34.87 -2.66 -5.47
CA GLY A 312 -35.46 -3.92 -5.94
C GLY A 312 -34.87 -5.19 -5.32
N TRP A 313 -33.89 -5.09 -4.43
CA TRP A 313 -33.21 -6.24 -3.83
C TRP A 313 -34.02 -6.95 -2.74
N GLY A 314 -35.16 -6.38 -2.34
CA GLY A 314 -36.06 -7.00 -1.35
C GLY A 314 -35.48 -7.04 0.07
N ILE A 315 -34.48 -6.21 0.37
CA ILE A 315 -33.94 -6.04 1.73
C ILE A 315 -34.93 -5.15 2.53
N PRO A 316 -35.62 -5.67 3.56
CA PRO A 316 -36.67 -4.92 4.24
C PRO A 316 -36.13 -3.66 4.94
N GLY A 317 -36.72 -2.51 4.62
CA GLY A 317 -36.31 -1.21 5.16
C GLY A 317 -35.09 -0.58 4.47
N HIS A 318 -34.64 -1.14 3.35
CA HIS A 318 -33.55 -0.57 2.54
C HIS A 318 -34.08 -0.14 1.17
N GLY A 319 -34.28 1.18 0.99
CA GLY A 319 -34.74 1.79 -0.26
C GLY A 319 -33.63 2.01 -1.31
N GLY A 320 -32.50 1.32 -1.17
CA GLY A 320 -31.28 1.51 -1.96
C GLY A 320 -30.20 2.34 -1.26
N GLY A 321 -28.98 2.35 -1.82
CA GLY A 321 -27.83 3.06 -1.28
C GLY A 321 -26.86 2.16 -0.51
N GLU A 322 -26.09 2.73 0.41
CA GLU A 322 -25.04 2.01 1.15
C GLU A 322 -25.58 0.91 2.07
N LEU A 323 -24.77 -0.14 2.24
CA LEU A 323 -25.13 -1.38 2.92
C LEU A 323 -24.54 -1.51 4.34
N PHE A 324 -24.07 -0.41 4.93
CA PHE A 324 -23.51 -0.38 6.29
C PHE A 324 -24.34 -1.15 7.30
N THR A 325 -23.65 -1.95 8.11
CA THR A 325 -24.12 -2.81 9.20
C THR A 325 -24.99 -4.00 8.80
N LEU A 326 -25.62 -3.99 7.63
CA LEU A 326 -26.62 -4.99 7.26
C LEU A 326 -26.03 -6.39 7.16
N LEU A 327 -24.77 -6.52 6.74
CA LEU A 327 -24.12 -7.83 6.58
C LEU A 327 -24.05 -8.61 7.90
N PHE A 328 -24.04 -7.92 9.06
CA PHE A 328 -23.96 -8.59 10.36
C PHE A 328 -25.27 -9.23 10.81
N TRP A 329 -26.44 -8.83 10.27
CA TRP A 329 -27.72 -9.25 10.84
C TRP A 329 -28.89 -9.40 9.86
N ASP A 330 -28.80 -8.87 8.64
CA ASP A 330 -29.85 -8.98 7.63
C ASP A 330 -29.70 -10.28 6.83
N GLU A 331 -30.65 -11.20 7.02
CA GLU A 331 -30.61 -12.54 6.41
C GLU A 331 -30.70 -12.52 4.88
N THR A 332 -31.38 -11.53 4.29
CA THR A 332 -31.46 -11.38 2.82
C THR A 332 -30.10 -11.05 2.24
N LEU A 333 -29.42 -10.04 2.80
CA LEU A 333 -28.07 -9.66 2.37
C LEU A 333 -27.05 -10.76 2.66
N GLN A 334 -27.13 -11.41 3.82
CA GLN A 334 -26.24 -12.52 4.18
C GLN A 334 -26.34 -13.70 3.21
N SER A 335 -27.57 -14.04 2.79
CA SER A 335 -27.80 -15.09 1.79
C SER A 335 -27.20 -14.71 0.43
N ALA A 336 -27.42 -13.47 -0.01
CA ALA A 336 -26.84 -12.97 -1.25
C ALA A 336 -25.31 -12.95 -1.22
N TYR A 337 -24.72 -12.44 -0.14
CA TYR A 337 -23.28 -12.43 0.08
C TYR A 337 -22.67 -13.83 -0.04
N LYS A 338 -23.26 -14.83 0.63
CA LYS A 338 -22.81 -16.23 0.51
C LYS A 338 -22.91 -16.73 -0.93
N GLY A 339 -23.99 -16.40 -1.64
CA GLY A 339 -24.14 -16.71 -3.07
C GLY A 339 -23.00 -16.13 -3.92
N TRP A 340 -22.68 -14.84 -3.72
CA TRP A 340 -21.61 -14.16 -4.45
C TRP A 340 -20.23 -14.76 -4.17
N VAL A 341 -19.93 -15.00 -2.90
CA VAL A 341 -18.66 -15.61 -2.47
C VAL A 341 -18.53 -17.04 -3.00
N LYS A 342 -19.61 -17.83 -2.99
CA LYS A 342 -19.59 -19.19 -3.55
C LYS A 342 -19.27 -19.18 -5.04
N ALA A 343 -19.85 -18.24 -5.79
CA ALA A 343 -19.55 -18.08 -7.22
C ALA A 343 -18.07 -17.78 -7.44
N LEU A 344 -17.48 -16.83 -6.71
CA LEU A 344 -16.06 -16.51 -6.79
C LEU A 344 -15.16 -17.73 -6.51
N LEU A 345 -15.44 -18.44 -5.42
CA LEU A 345 -14.53 -19.45 -4.87
C LEU A 345 -14.58 -20.79 -5.60
N THR A 346 -15.73 -21.14 -6.18
CA THR A 346 -15.97 -22.49 -6.74
C THR A 346 -15.89 -22.55 -8.26
N ARG A 347 -16.02 -21.41 -8.96
CA ARG A 347 -15.86 -21.37 -10.42
C ARG A 347 -14.40 -21.69 -10.80
N PRO A 348 -14.18 -22.44 -11.90
CA PRO A 348 -12.84 -22.70 -12.41
C PRO A 348 -12.15 -21.39 -12.81
N ASN A 349 -10.90 -21.17 -12.37
CA ASN A 349 -10.13 -19.98 -12.76
C ASN A 349 -9.65 -20.12 -14.21
N PRO A 350 -10.08 -19.27 -15.17
CA PRO A 350 -9.72 -19.41 -16.57
C PRO A 350 -8.24 -19.10 -16.87
N TYR A 351 -7.54 -18.41 -15.97
CA TYR A 351 -6.13 -18.04 -16.12
C TYR A 351 -5.17 -19.09 -15.57
N GLU A 352 -5.65 -20.04 -14.77
CA GLU A 352 -4.87 -21.17 -14.26
C GLU A 352 -4.82 -22.30 -15.30
N LYS A 353 -3.63 -22.87 -15.52
CA LYS A 353 -3.44 -24.00 -16.46
C LYS A 353 -4.39 -25.18 -16.20
N ASN A 354 -4.63 -25.49 -14.92
CA ASN A 354 -5.49 -26.60 -14.51
C ASN A 354 -6.93 -26.17 -14.20
N ARG A 355 -7.26 -24.90 -14.46
CA ARG A 355 -8.53 -24.27 -14.08
C ARG A 355 -8.91 -24.47 -12.60
N THR A 356 -7.91 -24.47 -11.73
CA THR A 356 -8.10 -24.66 -10.28
C THR A 356 -8.99 -23.54 -9.72
N PRO A 357 -10.14 -23.85 -9.08
CA PRO A 357 -10.93 -22.85 -8.38
C PRO A 357 -10.18 -22.29 -7.18
N LEU A 358 -10.44 -21.02 -6.81
CA LEU A 358 -9.75 -20.36 -5.69
C LEU A 358 -9.89 -21.12 -4.36
N ALA A 359 -11.05 -21.74 -4.10
CA ALA A 359 -11.25 -22.57 -2.90
C ALA A 359 -10.21 -23.69 -2.74
N LYS A 360 -9.63 -24.15 -3.86
CA LYS A 360 -8.66 -25.25 -3.94
C LYS A 360 -7.24 -24.79 -4.25
N ASP A 361 -7.01 -23.47 -4.30
CA ASP A 361 -5.70 -22.88 -4.59
C ASP A 361 -5.08 -22.29 -3.32
N PRO A 362 -3.98 -22.87 -2.79
CA PRO A 362 -3.29 -22.33 -1.63
C PRO A 362 -2.66 -20.93 -1.83
N ALA A 363 -2.53 -20.44 -3.07
CA ALA A 363 -2.11 -19.07 -3.34
C ALA A 363 -3.17 -18.04 -2.88
N PHE A 364 -4.45 -18.45 -2.82
CA PHE A 364 -5.52 -17.69 -2.18
C PHE A 364 -5.46 -17.91 -0.66
N ALA A 365 -4.72 -17.02 0.02
CA ALA A 365 -4.27 -17.28 1.38
C ALA A 365 -5.22 -16.75 2.45
N VAL A 366 -5.70 -15.50 2.30
CA VAL A 366 -6.53 -14.84 3.31
C VAL A 366 -7.85 -14.38 2.69
N PHE A 367 -8.96 -14.79 3.30
CA PHE A 367 -10.28 -14.26 2.99
C PHE A 367 -10.68 -13.26 4.08
N GLN A 368 -10.78 -11.98 3.73
CA GLN A 368 -11.30 -10.94 4.61
C GLN A 368 -12.81 -10.84 4.42
N ILE A 369 -13.63 -11.05 5.45
CA ILE A 369 -15.10 -11.11 5.30
C ILE A 369 -15.66 -9.79 4.74
N GLN A 370 -15.22 -8.67 5.31
CA GLN A 370 -15.67 -7.34 4.96
C GLN A 370 -14.58 -6.29 5.24
N ASN A 371 -14.66 -5.17 4.53
CA ASN A 371 -13.82 -4.00 4.72
C ASN A 371 -14.59 -2.89 5.44
N GLU A 372 -13.95 -2.26 6.43
CA GLU A 372 -14.35 -0.98 7.03
C GLU A 372 -15.82 -0.84 7.45
N ASP A 373 -16.41 -1.90 8.00
CA ASP A 373 -17.73 -1.87 8.62
C ASP A 373 -17.68 -2.41 10.05
N SER A 374 -18.57 -1.89 10.91
CA SER A 374 -18.72 -2.29 12.30
C SER A 374 -20.01 -1.76 12.90
N LEU A 375 -20.65 -2.56 13.76
CA LEU A 375 -21.73 -2.09 14.63
C LEU A 375 -21.27 -1.09 15.70
N PHE A 376 -19.96 -0.99 15.95
CA PHE A 376 -19.35 -0.07 16.93
C PHE A 376 -18.93 1.27 16.33
N PHE A 377 -19.27 1.56 15.07
CA PHE A 377 -18.87 2.79 14.39
C PHE A 377 -20.06 3.74 14.12
N TRP A 378 -19.76 5.02 13.89
CA TRP A 378 -20.74 6.10 13.69
C TRP A 378 -21.76 5.83 12.56
N THR A 379 -21.40 5.01 11.58
CA THR A 379 -22.30 4.55 10.52
C THR A 379 -23.52 3.81 11.05
N THR A 380 -23.45 3.16 12.21
CA THR A 380 -24.61 2.46 12.79
C THR A 380 -25.75 3.42 13.08
N GLY A 381 -25.50 4.53 13.79
CA GLY A 381 -26.51 5.57 14.02
C GLY A 381 -26.93 6.31 12.73
N GLY A 382 -26.03 6.38 11.75
CA GLY A 382 -26.31 6.98 10.44
C GLY A 382 -27.28 6.17 9.59
N PHE A 383 -27.14 4.83 9.58
CA PHE A 383 -27.79 3.92 8.64
C PHE A 383 -28.85 3.00 9.27
N VAL A 384 -28.84 2.72 10.57
CA VAL A 384 -29.86 1.88 11.22
C VAL A 384 -31.01 2.76 11.72
N LYS A 385 -32.01 2.97 10.86
CA LYS A 385 -33.20 3.81 11.12
C LYS A 385 -34.48 3.09 10.73
N ASP A 386 -35.62 3.59 11.21
CA ASP A 386 -36.96 3.17 10.81
C ASP A 386 -37.16 1.65 10.86
N GLU A 387 -37.56 1.03 9.74
CA GLU A 387 -37.80 -0.41 9.65
C GLU A 387 -36.54 -1.24 9.98
N LYS A 388 -35.34 -0.77 9.61
CA LYS A 388 -34.08 -1.45 9.99
C LYS A 388 -33.87 -1.44 11.49
N LEU A 389 -34.12 -0.30 12.16
CA LEU A 389 -34.03 -0.19 13.61
C LEU A 389 -35.05 -1.10 14.30
N LYS A 390 -36.29 -1.15 13.81
CA LYS A 390 -37.34 -2.03 14.33
C LYS A 390 -36.94 -3.50 14.26
N ARG A 391 -36.40 -3.94 13.12
CA ARG A 391 -35.94 -5.33 12.92
C ARG A 391 -34.75 -5.68 13.80
N LEU A 392 -33.76 -4.81 13.88
CA LEU A 392 -32.60 -5.03 14.75
C LEU A 392 -32.99 -5.01 16.23
N THR A 393 -33.95 -4.16 16.62
CA THR A 393 -34.52 -4.14 17.97
C THR A 393 -35.23 -5.45 18.31
N ALA A 394 -35.97 -6.04 17.37
CA ALA A 394 -36.58 -7.35 17.58
C ALA A 394 -35.53 -8.46 17.80
N LYS A 395 -34.42 -8.43 17.05
CA LYS A 395 -33.27 -9.34 17.27
C LYS A 395 -32.62 -9.10 18.63
N TYR A 396 -32.48 -7.84 19.06
CA TYR A 396 -32.01 -7.50 20.40
C TYR A 396 -32.93 -8.04 21.50
N HIS A 397 -34.26 -7.95 21.34
CA HIS A 397 -35.21 -8.51 22.32
C HIS A 397 -35.10 -10.04 22.42
N GLY A 398 -34.99 -10.73 21.28
CA GLY A 398 -34.73 -12.17 21.26
C GLY A 398 -33.41 -12.53 21.95
N TRP A 399 -32.36 -11.75 21.70
CA TRP A 399 -31.07 -11.90 22.36
C TRP A 399 -31.15 -11.70 23.88
N ARG A 400 -31.89 -10.68 24.35
CA ARG A 400 -32.12 -10.43 25.79
C ARG A 400 -32.82 -11.61 26.44
N GLN A 401 -33.87 -12.13 25.81
CA GLN A 401 -34.60 -13.30 26.29
C GLN A 401 -33.69 -14.53 26.39
N ALA A 402 -32.88 -14.79 25.36
CA ALA A 402 -31.93 -15.91 25.35
C ALA A 402 -30.85 -15.80 26.45
N ASN A 403 -30.53 -14.58 26.89
CA ASN A 403 -29.57 -14.30 27.96
C ASN A 403 -30.21 -14.07 29.34
N GLY A 404 -31.53 -14.30 29.49
CA GLY A 404 -32.22 -14.11 30.77
C GLY A 404 -32.27 -12.65 31.25
N LEU A 405 -32.13 -11.68 30.35
CA LEU A 405 -32.19 -10.25 30.68
C LEU A 405 -33.64 -9.75 30.67
N PRO A 406 -34.07 -8.92 31.64
CA PRO A 406 -35.46 -8.50 31.77
C PRO A 406 -35.88 -7.47 30.72
N GLY A 407 -37.15 -7.51 30.32
CA GLY A 407 -37.80 -6.46 29.53
C GLY A 407 -37.36 -6.34 28.07
N THR A 408 -38.00 -5.40 27.35
CA THR A 408 -37.83 -5.15 25.91
C THR A 408 -37.58 -3.66 25.64
N PRO A 409 -36.49 -3.07 26.17
CA PRO A 409 -36.19 -1.65 25.94
C PRO A 409 -35.89 -1.39 24.45
N PRO A 410 -36.06 -0.14 23.96
CA PRO A 410 -35.59 0.25 22.64
C PRO A 410 -34.08 0.01 22.50
N LEU A 411 -33.62 -0.35 21.31
CA LEU A 411 -32.18 -0.43 21.00
C LEU A 411 -31.59 0.97 20.78
N ASN A 412 -30.54 1.34 21.53
CA ASN A 412 -30.00 2.70 21.53
C ASN A 412 -28.51 2.76 21.14
N PHE A 413 -28.16 3.57 20.14
CA PHE A 413 -26.77 3.74 19.65
C PHE A 413 -26.11 5.00 20.23
N ARG A 414 -25.85 5.02 21.54
CA ARG A 414 -25.37 6.22 22.26
C ARG A 414 -23.86 6.19 22.51
N PHE A 415 -23.07 6.16 21.43
CA PHE A 415 -21.60 6.11 21.54
C PHE A 415 -21.00 7.31 22.30
N TRP A 416 -21.65 8.48 22.26
CA TRP A 416 -21.21 9.68 22.99
C TRP A 416 -21.42 9.62 24.51
N GLU A 417 -22.13 8.60 25.03
CA GLU A 417 -22.40 8.42 26.47
C GLU A 417 -21.50 7.36 27.12
N LEU A 418 -20.53 6.79 26.39
CA LEU A 418 -19.70 5.67 26.85
C LEU A 418 -18.61 6.06 27.86
N GLY A 419 -18.42 7.36 28.14
CA GLY A 419 -17.56 7.82 29.23
C GLY A 419 -18.06 7.35 30.61
N ASN A 420 -19.37 7.20 30.79
CA ASN A 420 -19.99 6.65 32.00
C ASN A 420 -21.18 5.74 31.63
N PRO A 421 -20.93 4.48 31.21
CA PRO A 421 -21.96 3.64 30.62
C PRO A 421 -22.95 3.09 31.66
N ASN A 422 -24.24 3.27 31.40
CA ASN A 422 -25.32 2.60 32.15
C ASN A 422 -25.54 1.16 31.64
N GLN A 423 -26.51 0.44 32.22
CA GLN A 423 -26.79 -0.95 31.83
C GLN A 423 -27.30 -1.09 30.39
N ASP A 424 -28.05 -0.12 29.86
CA ASP A 424 -28.55 -0.16 28.48
C ASP A 424 -27.40 -0.08 27.46
N HIS A 425 -26.39 0.76 27.73
CA HIS A 425 -25.16 0.81 26.93
C HIS A 425 -24.43 -0.54 26.94
N LYS A 426 -24.26 -1.13 28.12
CA LYS A 426 -23.57 -2.42 28.29
C LYS A 426 -24.27 -3.54 27.53
N ASP A 427 -25.58 -3.67 27.70
CA ASP A 427 -26.38 -4.69 27.02
C ASP A 427 -26.38 -4.50 25.50
N THR A 428 -26.49 -3.25 25.02
CA THR A 428 -26.42 -2.94 23.58
C THR A 428 -25.06 -3.29 22.99
N MET A 429 -23.95 -2.89 23.63
CA MET A 429 -22.61 -3.16 23.11
C MET A 429 -22.27 -4.66 23.16
N ARG A 430 -22.75 -5.38 24.18
CA ARG A 430 -22.66 -6.84 24.23
C ARG A 430 -23.44 -7.50 23.09
N PHE A 431 -24.68 -7.07 22.84
CA PHE A 431 -25.49 -7.55 21.72
C PHE A 431 -24.77 -7.33 20.38
N PHE A 432 -24.15 -6.16 20.16
CA PHE A 432 -23.37 -5.89 18.96
C PHE A 432 -22.16 -6.80 18.82
N ALA A 433 -21.37 -6.98 19.88
CA ALA A 433 -20.22 -7.88 19.88
C ALA A 433 -20.63 -9.30 19.51
N GLU A 434 -21.66 -9.83 20.16
CA GLU A 434 -22.13 -11.20 19.94
C GLU A 434 -22.78 -11.38 18.56
N THR A 435 -23.47 -10.35 18.03
CA THR A 435 -24.05 -10.36 16.67
C THR A 435 -22.96 -10.44 15.61
N MET A 436 -21.93 -9.58 15.68
CA MET A 436 -20.81 -9.63 14.74
C MET A 436 -20.04 -10.94 14.88
N ARG A 437 -19.77 -11.39 16.11
CA ARG A 437 -19.08 -12.66 16.38
C ARG A 437 -19.81 -13.86 15.80
N ALA A 438 -21.15 -13.89 15.89
CA ALA A 438 -21.97 -14.94 15.30
C ALA A 438 -21.85 -14.96 13.76
N TRP A 439 -21.93 -13.80 13.11
CA TRP A 439 -21.75 -13.69 11.66
C TRP A 439 -20.36 -14.10 11.18
N ASN A 440 -19.32 -13.66 11.91
CA ASN A 440 -17.93 -14.00 11.61
C ASN A 440 -17.67 -15.52 11.68
N ARG A 441 -18.25 -16.18 12.69
CA ARG A 441 -18.22 -17.64 12.83
C ARG A 441 -18.99 -18.34 11.72
N GLU A 442 -20.20 -17.87 11.41
CA GLU A 442 -21.04 -18.44 10.36
C GLU A 442 -20.38 -18.34 8.98
N THR A 443 -19.70 -17.23 8.70
CA THR A 443 -18.96 -17.07 7.44
C THR A 443 -17.81 -18.06 7.33
N GLU A 444 -17.04 -18.28 8.40
CA GLU A 444 -15.99 -19.31 8.38
C GLU A 444 -16.57 -20.72 8.19
N ARG A 445 -17.64 -21.07 8.91
CA ARG A 445 -18.36 -22.34 8.70
C ARG A 445 -18.75 -22.51 7.23
N PHE A 446 -19.42 -21.51 6.66
CA PHE A 446 -19.82 -21.49 5.25
C PHE A 446 -18.62 -21.68 4.29
N LEU A 447 -17.52 -20.97 4.51
CA LEU A 447 -16.31 -21.10 3.68
C LEU A 447 -15.74 -22.52 3.71
N ARG A 448 -15.70 -23.16 4.90
CA ARG A 448 -15.16 -24.51 5.09
C ARG A 448 -16.09 -25.58 4.54
N GLU A 449 -17.35 -25.55 4.93
CA GLU A 449 -18.31 -26.63 4.72
C GLU A 449 -19.01 -26.54 3.35
N GLU A 450 -19.31 -25.33 2.87
CA GLU A 450 -20.13 -25.15 1.66
C GLU A 450 -19.32 -24.71 0.43
N CYS A 451 -18.17 -24.06 0.64
CA CYS A 451 -17.24 -23.68 -0.43
C CYS A 451 -16.02 -24.60 -0.53
N GLY A 452 -15.69 -25.35 0.54
CA GLY A 452 -14.48 -26.16 0.60
C GLY A 452 -13.17 -25.36 0.63
N CYS A 453 -13.24 -24.07 1.01
CA CYS A 453 -12.11 -23.15 1.02
C CYS A 453 -11.32 -23.26 2.33
N LYS A 454 -10.00 -23.36 2.25
CA LYS A 454 -9.09 -23.49 3.40
C LYS A 454 -8.27 -22.23 3.71
N ALA A 455 -8.49 -21.13 2.98
CA ALA A 455 -7.88 -19.83 3.28
C ALA A 455 -8.16 -19.43 4.74
N VAL A 456 -7.18 -18.84 5.41
CA VAL A 456 -7.38 -18.28 6.75
C VAL A 456 -8.35 -17.10 6.66
N VAL A 457 -9.17 -16.93 7.70
CA VAL A 457 -10.23 -15.92 7.69
C VAL A 457 -9.80 -14.72 8.54
N ASN A 458 -9.94 -13.53 7.96
CA ASN A 458 -9.90 -12.26 8.67
C ASN A 458 -11.32 -11.69 8.76
N ALA A 459 -11.80 -11.39 9.96
CA ALA A 459 -13.18 -10.93 10.16
C ALA A 459 -13.44 -9.53 9.58
N GLY A 460 -12.47 -8.63 9.72
CA GLY A 460 -12.59 -7.23 9.34
C GLY A 460 -11.35 -6.45 9.74
N ASN A 461 -11.39 -5.15 9.51
CA ASN A 461 -10.23 -4.27 9.64
C ASN A 461 -10.57 -2.84 10.11
N TRP A 462 -11.66 -2.66 10.84
CA TRP A 462 -12.14 -1.32 11.14
C TRP A 462 -11.72 -0.77 12.50
N ARG A 463 -12.15 0.47 12.73
CA ARG A 463 -12.01 1.23 13.97
C ARG A 463 -13.40 1.45 14.57
N THR A 464 -13.47 1.63 15.89
CA THR A 464 -14.70 1.96 16.60
C THR A 464 -14.92 3.47 16.82
N ALA A 465 -16.13 3.85 17.24
CA ALA A 465 -16.50 5.21 17.62
C ALA A 465 -15.77 5.69 18.88
N ASP A 466 -15.41 4.77 19.77
CA ASP A 466 -14.60 4.99 20.98
C ASP A 466 -13.58 3.84 21.08
N GLN A 467 -12.30 4.11 20.85
CA GLN A 467 -11.26 3.08 20.83
C GLN A 467 -11.00 2.51 22.23
N VAL A 468 -11.16 3.33 23.28
CA VAL A 468 -10.89 2.93 24.66
C VAL A 468 -11.96 1.95 25.16
N ARG A 469 -13.23 2.19 24.82
CA ARG A 469 -14.36 1.41 25.32
C ARG A 469 -14.76 0.25 24.41
N LEU A 470 -14.60 0.39 23.10
CA LEU A 470 -15.20 -0.54 22.13
C LEU A 470 -14.19 -1.38 21.35
N LEU A 471 -12.92 -0.97 21.24
CA LEU A 471 -11.98 -1.67 20.37
C LEU A 471 -11.75 -3.12 20.81
N ASP A 472 -11.64 -3.38 22.12
CA ASP A 472 -11.49 -4.76 22.60
C ASP A 472 -12.75 -5.61 22.38
N LEU A 473 -13.95 -5.00 22.32
CA LEU A 473 -15.18 -5.70 21.91
C LEU A 473 -15.17 -6.03 20.41
N GLU A 474 -14.65 -5.13 19.57
CA GLU A 474 -14.43 -5.39 18.14
C GLU A 474 -13.47 -6.57 17.93
N ARG A 475 -12.33 -6.56 18.64
CA ARG A 475 -11.34 -7.64 18.59
C ARG A 475 -11.89 -8.95 19.13
N TYR A 476 -12.63 -8.92 20.22
CA TYR A 476 -13.37 -10.07 20.70
C TYR A 476 -14.35 -10.57 19.64
N ALA A 477 -15.08 -9.70 18.90
CA ALA A 477 -15.96 -10.16 17.82
C ALA A 477 -15.19 -10.82 16.67
N TYR A 478 -13.92 -10.43 16.45
CA TYR A 478 -13.07 -10.95 15.38
C TYR A 478 -12.36 -12.26 15.76
N ASP A 479 -12.05 -12.49 17.04
CA ASP A 479 -11.20 -13.62 17.47
C ASP A 479 -11.83 -15.01 17.26
N VAL A 480 -13.06 -15.14 16.77
CA VAL A 480 -13.57 -16.43 16.26
C VAL A 480 -12.80 -16.90 15.04
N ASN A 481 -12.23 -15.97 14.27
CA ASN A 481 -11.42 -16.27 13.10
C ASN A 481 -9.92 -16.16 13.45
N ALA A 482 -9.08 -16.77 12.62
CA ALA A 482 -7.65 -16.89 12.87
C ALA A 482 -6.87 -15.56 12.79
N VAL A 483 -7.40 -14.57 12.06
CA VAL A 483 -6.69 -13.33 11.73
C VAL A 483 -7.45 -12.09 12.21
N ILE A 484 -6.78 -11.27 13.00
CA ILE A 484 -7.24 -9.95 13.45
C ILE A 484 -6.68 -8.88 12.50
N GLY A 485 -7.54 -7.99 11.99
CA GLY A 485 -7.14 -6.95 11.04
C GLY A 485 -7.45 -5.54 11.52
N VAL A 486 -6.66 -4.54 11.13
CA VAL A 486 -6.95 -3.12 11.37
C VAL A 486 -6.38 -2.22 10.28
N ASN A 487 -7.14 -1.21 9.87
CA ASN A 487 -6.65 -0.14 9.00
C ASN A 487 -6.09 0.99 9.86
N ARG A 488 -4.90 1.47 9.52
CA ARG A 488 -4.22 2.54 10.25
C ARG A 488 -3.43 3.39 9.30
N TYR A 489 -3.51 4.71 9.39
CA TYR A 489 -2.80 5.61 8.47
C TYR A 489 -1.93 6.59 9.24
N VAL A 490 -0.71 6.82 8.75
CA VAL A 490 0.17 7.86 9.29
C VAL A 490 -0.04 9.11 8.44
N ASN A 491 -0.43 10.20 9.09
CA ASN A 491 -0.69 11.49 8.42
C ASN A 491 0.41 12.51 8.74
N GLY A 492 0.34 13.71 8.17
CA GLY A 492 1.26 14.79 8.51
C GLY A 492 0.98 15.49 9.85
N GLY A 493 -0.09 15.13 10.57
CA GLY A 493 -0.45 15.74 11.86
C GLY A 493 -1.58 15.01 12.58
N ARG A 494 -2.08 15.59 13.69
CA ARG A 494 -3.17 14.97 14.46
C ARG A 494 -4.54 15.24 13.80
N GLY A 495 -5.36 14.20 13.70
CA GLY A 495 -6.76 14.27 13.26
C GLY A 495 -6.96 14.29 11.74
N GLY A 496 -8.24 14.24 11.33
CA GLY A 496 -8.69 14.37 9.93
C GLY A 496 -8.34 15.73 9.30
N GLU A 497 -8.01 16.71 10.13
CA GLU A 497 -7.66 18.09 9.74
C GLU A 497 -6.18 18.28 9.37
N SER A 498 -5.41 17.19 9.32
CA SER A 498 -4.02 17.22 8.87
C SER A 498 -3.86 17.56 7.38
N HIS A 499 -4.96 17.48 6.60
CA HIS A 499 -5.06 17.91 5.22
C HIS A 499 -6.45 18.49 4.96
N VAL A 500 -6.53 19.75 4.51
CA VAL A 500 -7.78 20.48 4.33
C VAL A 500 -7.82 21.12 2.96
N ASN A 501 -8.93 20.89 2.24
CA ASN A 501 -9.25 21.59 1.00
C ASN A 501 -10.22 22.73 1.34
N PRO A 502 -9.81 24.00 1.24
CA PRO A 502 -10.64 25.13 1.66
C PRO A 502 -11.79 25.43 0.70
N ARG A 503 -11.77 24.90 -0.53
CA ARG A 503 -12.82 25.13 -1.53
C ARG A 503 -13.94 24.11 -1.43
N GLU A 504 -13.56 22.84 -1.29
CA GLU A 504 -14.45 21.69 -1.32
C GLU A 504 -13.94 20.63 -0.34
N GLY A 505 -14.32 20.74 0.94
CA GLY A 505 -13.72 19.97 2.04
C GLY A 505 -13.63 18.45 1.80
N HIS A 506 -14.63 17.85 1.15
CA HIS A 506 -14.64 16.42 0.82
C HIS A 506 -13.46 15.99 -0.09
N LYS A 507 -12.91 16.88 -0.93
CA LYS A 507 -11.76 16.60 -1.81
C LYS A 507 -10.51 16.20 -1.04
N ALA A 508 -10.31 16.73 0.16
CA ALA A 508 -9.13 16.44 0.98
C ALA A 508 -9.00 14.96 1.36
N GLY A 509 -10.11 14.21 1.31
CA GLY A 509 -10.17 12.78 1.57
C GLY A 509 -9.70 11.89 0.42
N TYR A 510 -9.55 12.40 -0.81
CA TYR A 510 -9.18 11.57 -1.98
C TYR A 510 -8.27 12.25 -2.99
N LEU A 511 -8.06 13.57 -2.91
CA LEU A 511 -7.26 14.36 -3.85
C LEU A 511 -6.32 15.30 -3.10
N ILE A 512 -5.23 15.71 -3.76
CA ILE A 512 -4.36 16.81 -3.34
C ILE A 512 -4.44 17.91 -4.41
N SER A 513 -4.68 19.14 -3.98
CA SER A 513 -4.92 20.31 -4.84
C SER A 513 -4.01 21.48 -4.49
N GLU A 514 -3.72 22.33 -5.46
CA GLU A 514 -3.12 23.64 -5.18
C GLU A 514 -4.11 24.49 -4.35
N GLY A 515 -3.59 25.16 -3.33
CA GLY A 515 -4.37 25.89 -2.33
C GLY A 515 -4.81 25.05 -1.13
N ASP A 516 -4.58 23.73 -1.12
CA ASP A 516 -4.82 22.90 0.07
C ASP A 516 -3.87 23.27 1.21
N PHE A 517 -4.34 23.08 2.44
CA PHE A 517 -3.55 23.24 3.65
C PHE A 517 -3.20 21.88 4.25
N PHE A 518 -2.01 21.74 4.83
CA PHE A 518 -1.61 20.50 5.49
C PHE A 518 -0.58 20.70 6.61
N GLN A 519 -0.55 19.77 7.55
CA GLN A 519 0.54 19.63 8.52
C GLN A 519 1.64 18.73 7.94
N ASP A 520 2.90 18.99 8.26
CA ASP A 520 4.03 18.14 7.89
C ASP A 520 4.87 17.81 9.13
N VAL A 521 4.47 16.78 9.86
CA VAL A 521 5.09 16.32 11.11
C VAL A 521 5.45 14.84 11.00
N SER A 522 6.73 14.53 11.18
CA SER A 522 7.25 13.15 11.26
C SER A 522 6.67 12.40 12.46
N VAL A 523 6.40 11.10 12.27
CA VAL A 523 5.93 10.23 13.35
C VAL A 523 6.96 10.06 14.45
N LEU A 524 8.25 10.27 14.15
CA LEU A 524 9.32 10.25 15.15
C LEU A 524 9.15 11.32 16.24
N LEU A 525 8.40 12.39 15.99
CA LEU A 525 8.09 13.41 17.00
C LEU A 525 6.74 13.16 17.70
N GLN A 526 5.96 12.19 17.23
CA GLN A 526 4.63 11.83 17.72
C GLN A 526 4.45 10.30 17.68
N PRO A 527 5.26 9.56 18.46
CA PRO A 527 5.41 8.11 18.37
C PRO A 527 4.12 7.32 18.52
N GLU A 528 3.15 7.83 19.28
CA GLU A 528 1.84 7.20 19.47
C GLU A 528 1.02 7.07 18.18
N ARG A 529 1.42 7.78 17.12
CA ARG A 529 0.76 7.74 15.80
C ARG A 529 1.36 6.69 14.87
N LEU A 530 2.42 6.00 15.28
CA LEU A 530 3.02 4.93 14.48
C LEU A 530 2.00 3.80 14.30
N ALA A 531 1.79 3.40 13.04
CA ALA A 531 0.77 2.42 12.70
C ALA A 531 0.93 1.08 13.43
N THR A 532 2.16 0.68 13.76
CA THR A 532 2.46 -0.57 14.47
C THR A 532 2.24 -0.51 16.00
N CYS A 533 1.80 0.63 16.56
CA CYS A 533 1.43 0.75 17.97
C CYS A 533 0.07 0.08 18.25
N ALA A 534 0.03 -1.24 18.14
CA ALA A 534 -1.19 -2.06 18.18
C ALA A 534 -1.11 -3.14 19.27
N LYS A 535 -2.23 -3.39 19.94
CA LYS A 535 -2.41 -4.44 20.94
C LYS A 535 -2.87 -5.70 20.22
N GLN A 536 -2.07 -6.75 20.32
CA GLN A 536 -2.28 -8.00 19.57
C GLN A 536 -3.09 -9.01 20.40
N VAL A 537 -4.02 -9.71 19.76
CA VAL A 537 -4.78 -10.77 20.44
C VAL A 537 -3.92 -12.03 20.46
N ALA A 538 -3.60 -12.55 21.65
CA ALA A 538 -2.74 -13.71 21.79
C ALA A 538 -3.29 -14.93 21.04
N GLY A 539 -2.41 -15.66 20.34
CA GLY A 539 -2.79 -16.85 19.56
C GLY A 539 -3.53 -16.56 18.26
N ARG A 540 -3.56 -15.30 17.80
CA ARG A 540 -4.12 -14.87 16.52
C ARG A 540 -3.07 -14.14 15.70
N ALA A 541 -3.12 -14.32 14.38
CA ALA A 541 -2.31 -13.50 13.49
C ALA A 541 -2.85 -12.09 13.44
N TYR A 542 -1.96 -11.10 13.41
CA TYR A 542 -2.33 -9.69 13.42
C TYR A 542 -1.86 -9.00 12.14
N ILE A 543 -2.79 -8.41 11.41
CA ILE A 543 -2.52 -7.72 10.15
C ILE A 543 -2.94 -6.26 10.19
N ILE A 544 -2.13 -5.40 9.58
CA ILE A 544 -2.53 -4.04 9.22
C ILE A 544 -2.86 -4.04 7.73
N SER A 545 -4.12 -4.30 7.39
CA SER A 545 -4.56 -4.60 6.01
C SER A 545 -4.57 -3.38 5.08
N GLU A 546 -4.49 -2.17 5.64
CA GLU A 546 -4.34 -0.94 4.88
C GLU A 546 -3.58 0.09 5.72
N SER A 547 -2.46 0.58 5.18
CA SER A 547 -1.70 1.67 5.79
C SER A 547 -0.73 2.31 4.80
N THR A 548 -0.46 3.60 4.98
CA THR A 548 0.63 4.30 4.32
C THR A 548 0.95 5.59 5.08
N TRP A 549 2.03 6.26 4.66
CA TRP A 549 2.33 7.64 4.99
C TRP A 549 1.62 8.55 4.01
N VAL A 550 0.47 9.07 4.42
CA VAL A 550 -0.53 9.72 3.55
C VAL A 550 -0.05 11.09 3.09
N PRO A 551 0.19 11.29 1.78
CA PRO A 551 0.46 12.62 1.23
C PRO A 551 -0.65 13.63 1.54
N PRO A 552 -0.36 14.94 1.61
CA PRO A 552 0.88 15.60 1.18
C PRO A 552 2.02 15.60 2.22
N MET A 553 1.99 14.76 3.27
CA MET A 553 3.13 14.67 4.20
C MET A 553 4.44 14.34 3.47
N GLY A 554 5.54 14.99 3.87
CA GLY A 554 6.85 14.89 3.23
C GLY A 554 7.85 13.99 3.96
N TYR A 555 7.48 13.39 5.09
CA TYR A 555 8.34 12.51 5.90
C TYR A 555 8.17 11.02 5.59
N GLN A 556 7.76 10.68 4.36
CA GLN A 556 7.44 9.29 3.98
C GLN A 556 8.64 8.33 4.08
N ALA A 557 9.88 8.83 3.97
CA ALA A 557 11.10 8.01 4.04
C ALA A 557 11.24 7.21 5.35
N GLU A 558 10.56 7.61 6.43
CA GLU A 558 10.57 6.89 7.70
C GLU A 558 9.76 5.60 7.69
N GLY A 559 8.80 5.49 6.77
CA GLY A 559 7.80 4.43 6.77
C GLY A 559 8.40 3.03 6.71
N PRO A 560 9.10 2.64 5.62
CA PRO A 560 9.62 1.29 5.47
C PRO A 560 10.57 0.88 6.60
N PHE A 561 11.40 1.82 7.06
CA PHE A 561 12.32 1.61 8.18
C PHE A 561 11.55 1.29 9.47
N LEU A 562 10.63 2.17 9.88
CA LEU A 562 9.91 2.03 11.15
C LEU A 562 8.95 0.85 11.14
N VAL A 563 8.26 0.60 10.02
CA VAL A 563 7.39 -0.56 9.88
C VAL A 563 8.21 -1.84 9.99
N ALA A 564 9.33 -1.98 9.29
CA ALA A 564 10.12 -3.21 9.34
C ALA A 564 10.67 -3.47 10.76
N VAL A 565 11.23 -2.45 11.40
CA VAL A 565 11.83 -2.54 12.75
C VAL A 565 10.76 -2.87 13.81
N HIS A 566 9.68 -2.09 13.88
CA HIS A 566 8.68 -2.28 14.93
C HIS A 566 7.77 -3.47 14.66
N SER A 567 7.54 -3.88 13.40
CA SER A 567 6.82 -5.12 13.11
C SER A 567 7.63 -6.34 13.55
N ALA A 568 8.95 -6.34 13.30
CA ALA A 568 9.82 -7.42 13.75
C ALA A 568 9.93 -7.48 15.28
N LEU A 569 10.11 -6.33 15.94
CA LEU A 569 10.17 -6.23 17.41
C LEU A 569 8.86 -6.70 18.06
N ASN A 570 7.72 -6.24 17.56
CA ASN A 570 6.41 -6.49 18.18
C ASN A 570 5.79 -7.83 17.75
N GLY A 571 6.31 -8.47 16.70
CA GLY A 571 5.76 -9.71 16.15
C GLY A 571 4.51 -9.52 15.32
N LEU A 572 4.37 -8.38 14.63
CA LEU A 572 3.28 -8.18 13.66
C LEU A 572 3.48 -9.12 12.46
N ASP A 573 2.43 -9.81 12.02
CA ASP A 573 2.52 -10.80 10.95
C ASP A 573 2.53 -10.20 9.55
N ALA A 574 1.72 -9.16 9.32
CA ALA A 574 1.59 -8.54 8.01
C ALA A 574 1.29 -7.04 8.07
N TYR A 575 1.96 -6.29 7.20
CA TYR A 575 1.67 -4.88 6.93
C TYR A 575 1.44 -4.68 5.43
N TYR A 576 0.31 -4.04 5.08
CA TYR A 576 -0.13 -3.85 3.72
C TYR A 576 -0.02 -2.38 3.31
N TRP A 577 0.91 -2.10 2.41
CA TRP A 577 1.16 -0.75 1.89
C TRP A 577 0.05 -0.31 0.91
N PHE A 578 -0.63 0.79 1.24
CA PHE A 578 -1.77 1.32 0.49
C PHE A 578 -1.38 2.54 -0.36
N ALA A 579 -1.67 2.58 -1.66
CA ALA A 579 -1.95 1.47 -2.58
C ALA A 579 -1.23 1.78 -3.91
N THR A 580 -1.39 0.91 -4.91
CA THR A 580 -0.95 1.20 -6.28
C THR A 580 -1.95 0.70 -7.32
N GLY A 581 -2.14 1.50 -8.36
CA GLY A 581 -2.86 1.10 -9.58
C GLY A 581 -1.94 0.96 -10.79
N GLN A 582 -0.62 1.10 -10.59
CA GLN A 582 0.38 1.13 -11.66
C GLN A 582 1.44 0.05 -11.43
N ILE A 583 2.22 -0.20 -12.48
CA ILE A 583 3.38 -1.10 -12.40
C ILE A 583 4.57 -0.28 -11.88
N ALA A 584 5.22 -0.78 -10.82
CA ALA A 584 6.35 -0.15 -10.14
C ALA A 584 6.02 1.20 -9.49
N TYR A 585 6.53 2.33 -10.01
CA TYR A 585 6.44 3.64 -9.37
C TYR A 585 5.36 4.52 -10.02
N ASP A 586 4.59 5.23 -9.19
CA ASP A 586 3.70 6.30 -9.62
C ASP A 586 4.54 7.50 -10.09
N THR A 587 4.13 8.15 -11.19
CA THR A 587 4.85 9.29 -11.77
C THR A 587 4.52 10.62 -11.10
N THR A 588 3.42 10.69 -10.35
CA THR A 588 2.92 11.92 -9.72
C THR A 588 2.48 11.66 -8.29
N ILE A 589 2.28 12.73 -7.51
CA ILE A 589 1.80 12.62 -6.13
C ILE A 589 0.29 12.41 -6.05
N GLY A 590 -0.12 11.25 -5.54
CA GLY A 590 -1.49 10.88 -5.20
C GLY A 590 -1.76 10.88 -3.69
N LYS A 591 -3.05 10.92 -3.30
CA LYS A 591 -3.49 10.94 -1.90
C LYS A 591 -3.24 9.63 -1.16
N TRP A 592 -3.44 8.51 -1.83
CA TRP A 592 -3.38 7.17 -1.26
C TRP A 592 -2.39 6.31 -2.04
N GLN A 593 -1.10 6.49 -1.75
CA GLN A 593 -0.03 5.86 -2.52
C GLN A 593 1.09 5.35 -1.63
N PHE A 594 1.68 4.22 -2.03
CA PHE A 594 3.00 3.79 -1.55
C PHE A 594 4.04 3.70 -2.66
N ALA A 595 3.62 3.68 -3.94
CA ALA A 595 4.48 3.49 -5.09
C ALA A 595 5.31 4.74 -5.43
N CYS A 596 5.82 5.46 -4.43
CA CYS A 596 6.70 6.62 -4.58
C CYS A 596 8.14 6.30 -4.11
N PRO A 597 9.15 7.11 -4.47
CA PRO A 597 10.54 6.81 -4.15
C PRO A 597 10.83 6.60 -2.65
N PRO A 598 10.33 7.43 -1.71
CA PRO A 598 10.63 7.25 -0.28
C PRO A 598 10.05 5.97 0.34
N LEU A 599 8.94 5.46 -0.22
CA LEU A 599 8.23 4.28 0.31
C LEU A 599 8.65 3.02 -0.43
N LEU A 600 8.28 2.86 -1.70
CA LEU A 600 8.62 1.68 -2.50
C LEU A 600 10.14 1.52 -2.69
N GLY A 601 10.88 2.63 -2.82
CA GLY A 601 12.35 2.59 -2.83
C GLY A 601 12.97 2.21 -1.49
N GLY A 602 12.20 2.27 -0.40
CA GLY A 602 12.62 1.80 0.92
C GLY A 602 12.38 0.31 1.17
N PHE A 603 11.73 -0.41 0.26
CA PHE A 603 11.34 -1.80 0.50
C PHE A 603 12.50 -2.79 0.52
N PRO A 604 13.50 -2.77 -0.38
CA PRO A 604 14.49 -3.85 -0.48
C PRO A 604 15.15 -4.24 0.86
N ALA A 605 15.72 -3.26 1.59
CA ALA A 605 16.33 -3.54 2.89
C ALA A 605 15.30 -3.80 4.00
N ALA A 606 14.18 -3.06 4.00
CA ALA A 606 13.11 -3.19 4.99
C ALA A 606 12.44 -4.58 4.93
N ALA A 607 12.16 -5.08 3.73
CA ALA A 607 11.59 -6.40 3.51
C ALA A 607 12.55 -7.51 3.95
N VAL A 608 13.86 -7.39 3.69
CA VAL A 608 14.85 -8.35 4.20
C VAL A 608 14.88 -8.34 5.72
N LEU A 609 14.99 -7.16 6.35
CA LEU A 609 15.00 -7.01 7.81
C LEU A 609 13.80 -7.69 8.44
N PHE A 610 12.59 -7.35 7.97
CA PHE A 610 11.36 -7.88 8.53
C PHE A 610 11.19 -9.37 8.24
N ARG A 611 11.29 -9.79 6.98
CA ARG A 611 10.97 -11.17 6.59
C ARG A 611 11.94 -12.19 7.16
N LYS A 612 13.23 -11.84 7.23
CA LYS A 612 14.25 -12.68 7.88
C LYS A 612 14.25 -12.55 9.40
N GLY A 613 13.61 -11.53 9.97
CA GLY A 613 13.58 -11.29 11.41
C GLY A 613 14.97 -10.90 11.93
N LEU A 614 15.63 -9.97 11.22
CA LEU A 614 16.97 -9.51 11.58
C LEU A 614 16.98 -8.64 12.84
N VAL A 615 15.83 -8.09 13.23
CA VAL A 615 15.57 -7.55 14.57
C VAL A 615 14.87 -8.63 15.38
N GLN A 616 15.38 -8.86 16.58
CA GLN A 616 14.84 -9.85 17.50
C GLN A 616 13.43 -9.45 17.96
N ARG A 617 12.49 -10.39 17.89
CA ARG A 617 11.17 -10.24 18.52
C ARG A 617 11.34 -10.09 20.02
N GLY A 618 10.72 -9.05 20.59
CA GLY A 618 10.71 -8.81 22.03
C GLY A 618 9.85 -9.82 22.77
N LYS A 619 10.11 -9.99 24.06
CA LYS A 619 9.10 -10.59 24.97
C LYS A 619 8.01 -9.54 25.22
N PRO A 620 6.73 -9.94 25.42
CA PRO A 620 5.68 -8.99 25.72
C PRO A 620 6.05 -8.07 26.89
N VAL A 621 5.97 -6.76 26.67
CA VAL A 621 6.18 -5.74 27.72
C VAL A 621 4.88 -5.43 28.46
N VAL A 622 3.75 -5.80 27.86
CA VAL A 622 2.42 -5.81 28.48
C VAL A 622 1.70 -7.07 28.02
N HIS A 623 1.25 -7.87 28.97
CA HIS A 623 0.33 -8.99 28.77
C HIS A 623 -0.93 -8.70 29.57
N GLU A 624 -2.05 -8.45 28.90
CA GLU A 624 -3.33 -8.16 29.53
C GLU A 624 -4.26 -9.38 29.42
N GLU A 625 -4.74 -9.91 30.53
CA GLU A 625 -5.86 -10.85 30.52
C GLU A 625 -7.15 -10.10 30.89
N ARG A 626 -8.19 -10.20 30.06
CA ARG A 626 -9.47 -9.53 30.28
C ARG A 626 -10.58 -10.54 30.49
N ALA A 627 -11.28 -10.46 31.61
CA ALA A 627 -12.50 -11.23 31.80
C ALA A 627 -13.60 -10.75 30.84
N LEU A 628 -14.49 -11.64 30.42
CA LEU A 628 -15.63 -11.24 29.58
C LEU A 628 -16.51 -10.20 30.30
N ASP A 629 -16.68 -10.32 31.62
CA ASP A 629 -17.41 -9.35 32.42
C ASP A 629 -16.80 -7.94 32.37
N ASP A 630 -15.48 -7.82 32.21
CA ASP A 630 -14.82 -6.52 32.03
C ASP A 630 -15.18 -5.89 30.69
N LEU A 631 -15.25 -6.69 29.63
CA LEU A 631 -15.69 -6.26 28.30
C LEU A 631 -17.17 -5.85 28.31
N TRP A 632 -18.04 -6.66 28.91
CA TRP A 632 -19.49 -6.38 29.02
C TRP A 632 -19.79 -5.15 29.85
N ASN A 633 -18.98 -4.88 30.88
CA ASN A 633 -19.10 -3.67 31.67
C ASN A 633 -18.39 -2.46 31.05
N LEU A 634 -17.85 -2.58 29.83
CA LEU A 634 -17.14 -1.52 29.10
C LEU A 634 -16.01 -0.90 29.93
N ARG A 635 -15.33 -1.71 30.75
CA ARG A 635 -14.18 -1.24 31.53
C ARG A 635 -13.04 -0.91 30.56
N PRO A 636 -12.29 0.19 30.76
CA PRO A 636 -11.13 0.47 29.93
C PRO A 636 -10.07 -0.63 30.08
N PRO A 637 -9.26 -0.87 29.04
CA PRO A 637 -8.07 -1.70 29.17
C PRO A 637 -6.99 -0.99 29.99
N VAL A 638 -5.98 -1.76 30.41
CA VAL A 638 -4.76 -1.20 31.03
C VAL A 638 -3.95 -0.34 30.05
N ILE A 639 -4.12 -0.57 28.74
CA ILE A 639 -3.54 0.22 27.66
C ILE A 639 -4.47 0.24 26.44
N ALA A 640 -4.66 1.42 25.85
CA ALA A 640 -5.50 1.61 24.66
C ALA A 640 -4.66 1.97 23.42
N GLU A 641 -5.25 1.81 22.24
CA GLU A 641 -4.64 2.06 20.92
C GLU A 641 -4.93 3.48 20.39
N GLU A 642 -4.98 4.50 21.26
CA GLU A 642 -5.25 5.89 20.86
C GLU A 642 -4.42 6.88 21.66
N GLY A 643 -3.96 7.96 21.01
CA GLY A 643 -3.13 9.02 21.61
C GLY A 643 -3.85 9.93 22.61
N GLY A 644 -4.98 9.49 23.17
CA GLY A 644 -5.80 10.19 24.16
C GLY A 644 -6.12 9.36 25.41
N TYR A 645 -5.47 8.21 25.60
CA TYR A 645 -5.55 7.45 26.85
C TYR A 645 -4.96 8.27 28.00
N ASP A 646 -5.80 8.64 28.95
CA ASP A 646 -5.40 9.39 30.13
C ASP A 646 -5.57 8.46 31.34
N ALA A 647 -4.46 8.01 31.92
CA ALA A 647 -4.46 7.07 33.04
C ALA A 647 -5.21 7.60 34.28
N ASN A 648 -5.46 8.91 34.40
CA ASN A 648 -6.27 9.49 35.47
C ASN A 648 -7.78 9.45 35.13
N ARG A 649 -8.15 9.75 33.88
CA ARG A 649 -9.54 9.74 33.39
C ARG A 649 -10.07 8.33 33.15
N ASP A 650 -9.22 7.43 32.65
CA ASP A 650 -9.56 6.09 32.18
C ASP A 650 -9.14 5.00 33.20
N SER A 651 -8.97 5.40 34.47
CA SER A 651 -8.43 4.61 35.60
C SER A 651 -9.33 3.47 36.10
N GLN A 652 -10.58 3.36 35.64
CA GLN A 652 -11.54 2.33 36.07
C GLN A 652 -11.31 0.98 35.39
N ILE A 653 -10.06 0.53 35.36
CA ILE A 653 -9.67 -0.81 34.89
C ILE A 653 -10.24 -1.90 35.81
N SER A 654 -10.08 -3.17 35.43
CA SER A 654 -10.57 -4.31 36.22
C SER A 654 -10.01 -4.27 37.65
N PRO A 655 -10.85 -4.32 38.72
CA PRO A 655 -10.36 -4.34 40.09
C PRO A 655 -9.58 -5.61 40.43
N GLN A 656 -9.86 -6.70 39.70
CA GLN A 656 -9.13 -7.97 39.77
C GLN A 656 -7.77 -7.93 39.07
N SER A 657 -7.51 -6.91 38.23
CA SER A 657 -6.24 -6.78 37.51
C SER A 657 -5.06 -6.73 38.48
N ALA A 658 -3.99 -7.48 38.19
CA ALA A 658 -2.73 -7.32 38.92
C ALA A 658 -2.06 -5.95 38.62
N ILE A 659 -2.33 -5.37 37.46
CA ILE A 659 -1.93 -4.02 37.09
C ILE A 659 -2.95 -3.04 37.68
N LYS A 660 -2.51 -2.14 38.56
CA LYS A 660 -3.41 -1.26 39.35
C LYS A 660 -3.64 0.13 38.75
N GLY A 661 -3.00 0.47 37.63
CA GLY A 661 -3.17 1.74 36.93
C GLY A 661 -2.97 1.61 35.43
N GLY A 662 -3.20 2.69 34.69
CA GLY A 662 -2.95 2.73 33.26
C GLY A 662 -1.47 2.60 32.91
N VAL A 663 -1.19 1.94 31.79
CA VAL A 663 0.15 1.74 31.26
C VAL A 663 0.47 2.83 30.24
N ASP A 664 1.74 3.23 30.20
CA ASP A 664 2.21 4.27 29.29
C ASP A 664 2.08 3.83 27.81
N PRO A 665 1.43 4.62 26.93
CA PRO A 665 1.33 4.30 25.50
C PRO A 665 2.67 4.14 24.78
N LEU A 666 3.77 4.70 25.31
CA LEU A 666 5.11 4.47 24.76
C LEU A 666 5.57 3.01 24.89
N ALA A 667 4.88 2.17 25.68
CA ALA A 667 5.17 0.74 25.79
C ALA A 667 5.11 0.02 24.42
N TYR A 668 4.26 0.46 23.49
CA TYR A 668 4.19 -0.13 22.14
C TYR A 668 5.49 0.01 21.33
N LEU A 669 6.36 0.96 21.69
CA LEU A 669 7.69 1.10 21.07
C LEU A 669 8.74 0.23 21.74
N ALA A 670 8.50 -0.20 23.00
CA ALA A 670 9.45 -0.97 23.78
C ALA A 670 9.37 -2.48 23.47
N GLY A 671 8.21 -2.99 23.09
CA GLY A 671 8.02 -4.39 22.70
C GLY A 671 6.55 -4.76 22.49
N PRO A 672 6.25 -6.06 22.28
CA PRO A 672 4.89 -6.52 22.08
C PRO A 672 3.96 -6.15 23.24
N VAL A 673 2.75 -5.71 22.89
CA VAL A 673 1.62 -5.53 23.81
C VAL A 673 0.55 -6.50 23.35
N GLU A 674 0.12 -7.40 24.23
CA GLU A 674 -0.84 -8.45 23.89
C GLU A 674 -2.00 -8.55 24.88
N VAL A 675 -3.11 -9.13 24.41
CA VAL A 675 -4.33 -9.33 25.18
C VAL A 675 -4.93 -10.73 25.00
N VAL A 676 -5.46 -11.29 26.08
CA VAL A 676 -6.30 -12.50 26.09
C VAL A 676 -7.71 -12.11 26.51
N TYR A 677 -8.72 -12.43 25.69
CA TYR A 677 -10.13 -12.23 26.06
C TYR A 677 -10.72 -13.48 26.71
N GLY A 678 -11.52 -13.30 27.76
CA GLY A 678 -12.02 -14.38 28.61
C GLY A 678 -10.97 -14.96 29.56
N GLY A 679 -9.86 -14.24 29.77
CA GLY A 679 -8.81 -14.59 30.72
C GLY A 679 -9.10 -14.15 32.16
N ASP A 680 -8.11 -14.36 33.03
CA ASP A 680 -8.12 -13.95 34.43
C ASP A 680 -7.30 -12.66 34.61
N PRO A 681 -7.94 -11.51 34.90
CA PRO A 681 -7.24 -10.24 35.09
C PRO A 681 -6.09 -10.27 36.08
N ALA A 682 -6.11 -11.18 37.07
CA ALA A 682 -5.02 -11.34 38.04
C ALA A 682 -3.71 -11.85 37.41
N LYS A 683 -3.75 -12.36 36.18
CA LYS A 683 -2.59 -12.81 35.40
C LYS A 683 -2.01 -11.74 34.48
N SER A 684 -2.59 -10.55 34.46
CA SER A 684 -2.04 -9.44 33.69
C SER A 684 -0.66 -9.03 34.22
N THR A 685 0.31 -8.80 33.35
CA THR A 685 1.67 -8.43 33.72
C THR A 685 2.22 -7.30 32.86
N THR A 686 3.17 -6.55 33.42
CA THR A 686 3.95 -5.54 32.72
C THR A 686 5.43 -5.74 32.99
N ALA A 687 6.28 -5.49 32.00
CA ALA A 687 7.72 -5.35 32.21
C ALA A 687 8.01 -4.11 33.09
N ASP A 688 9.26 -3.98 33.52
CA ASP A 688 9.74 -2.75 34.15
C ASP A 688 9.88 -1.63 33.10
N LEU A 689 8.79 -0.91 32.87
CA LEU A 689 8.73 0.15 31.86
C LEU A 689 9.58 1.37 32.22
N GLN A 690 9.92 1.58 33.50
CA GLN A 690 10.80 2.69 33.90
C GLN A 690 12.24 2.47 33.40
N ALA A 691 12.66 1.20 33.26
CA ALA A 691 13.95 0.85 32.67
C ALA A 691 13.98 0.99 31.13
N LEU A 692 12.82 1.10 30.48
CA LEU A 692 12.69 1.13 29.01
C LEU A 692 12.26 2.50 28.47
N ILE A 693 11.54 3.30 29.27
CA ILE A 693 10.96 4.59 28.87
C ILE A 693 11.57 5.70 29.72
N ASP A 694 12.46 6.48 29.13
CA ASP A 694 12.99 7.70 29.73
C ASP A 694 12.22 8.92 29.22
N LYS A 695 11.25 9.38 30.01
CA LYS A 695 10.44 10.56 29.68
C LYS A 695 11.23 11.87 29.74
N GLY A 696 12.28 11.93 30.55
CA GLY A 696 13.14 13.10 30.69
C GLY A 696 14.00 13.29 29.45
N ALA A 697 14.64 12.21 29.00
CA ALA A 697 15.41 12.17 27.75
C ALA A 697 14.52 12.08 26.50
N LYS A 698 13.22 11.80 26.65
CA LYS A 698 12.27 11.54 25.56
C LYS A 698 12.71 10.38 24.67
N GLN A 699 13.05 9.26 25.30
CA GLN A 699 13.60 8.09 24.63
C GLN A 699 12.90 6.81 25.10
N VAL A 700 12.68 5.89 24.16
CA VAL A 700 12.24 4.52 24.43
C VAL A 700 13.29 3.56 23.91
N THR A 701 13.75 2.66 24.77
CA THR A 701 14.63 1.56 24.42
C THR A 701 13.82 0.27 24.39
N SER A 702 13.93 -0.47 23.29
CA SER A 702 13.30 -1.79 23.17
C SER A 702 13.78 -2.78 24.23
N VAL A 703 12.94 -3.75 24.58
CA VAL A 703 13.26 -4.83 25.53
C VAL A 703 14.44 -5.69 25.08
N THR A 704 14.72 -5.74 23.77
CA THR A 704 15.89 -6.42 23.19
C THR A 704 17.15 -5.55 23.18
N LYS A 705 17.00 -4.25 23.44
CA LYS A 705 18.06 -3.21 23.35
C LYS A 705 18.61 -2.99 21.94
N GLU A 706 17.99 -3.58 20.93
CA GLU A 706 18.40 -3.41 19.53
C GLU A 706 17.83 -2.13 18.91
N VAL A 707 16.74 -1.58 19.47
CA VAL A 707 16.07 -0.38 18.95
C VAL A 707 16.01 0.71 20.01
N VAL A 708 16.33 1.94 19.60
CA VAL A 708 16.16 3.15 20.40
C VAL A 708 15.36 4.18 19.61
N PHE A 709 14.22 4.60 20.16
CA PHE A 709 13.35 5.62 19.60
C PHE A 709 13.45 6.90 20.43
N ASP A 710 14.12 7.91 19.90
CA ASP A 710 14.34 9.21 20.51
C ASP A 710 13.37 10.23 19.91
N TYR A 711 12.22 10.39 20.55
CA TYR A 711 11.17 11.29 20.08
C TYR A 711 11.43 12.75 20.48
N GLY A 712 12.45 13.02 21.31
CA GLY A 712 12.93 14.37 21.59
C GLY A 712 13.72 14.95 20.42
N ARG A 713 14.57 14.14 19.78
CA ARG A 713 15.37 14.52 18.60
C ARG A 713 14.70 14.16 17.28
N GLY A 714 13.70 13.28 17.29
CA GLY A 714 13.07 12.76 16.09
C GLY A 714 14.00 11.80 15.35
N LEU A 715 14.57 10.83 16.09
CA LEU A 715 15.55 9.88 15.61
C LEU A 715 15.20 8.47 16.10
N CYS A 716 15.19 7.49 15.21
CA CYS A 716 15.13 6.08 15.56
C CYS A 716 16.40 5.38 15.06
N THR A 717 17.00 4.53 15.90
CA THR A 717 18.18 3.72 15.55
C THR A 717 17.90 2.25 15.77
N VAL A 718 18.47 1.43 14.90
CA VAL A 718 18.50 -0.03 15.01
C VAL A 718 19.95 -0.50 15.07
N ASN A 719 20.26 -1.37 16.01
CA ASN A 719 21.60 -1.89 16.31
C ASN A 719 21.58 -3.42 16.50
N ALA A 720 20.88 -4.13 15.61
CA ALA A 720 20.82 -5.58 15.60
C ALA A 720 22.06 -6.16 14.89
N PRO A 721 22.52 -7.39 15.21
CA PRO A 721 23.75 -7.93 14.66
C PRO A 721 23.82 -7.92 13.12
N ALA A 722 22.72 -8.28 12.45
CA ALA A 722 22.64 -8.37 11.00
C ALA A 722 21.94 -7.17 10.34
N ALA A 723 21.49 -6.18 11.12
CA ALA A 723 20.79 -5.00 10.63
C ALA A 723 21.07 -3.77 11.52
N GLN A 724 21.67 -2.74 10.94
CA GLN A 724 21.98 -1.51 11.66
C GLN A 724 21.65 -0.28 10.82
N GLY A 725 21.17 0.78 11.47
CA GLY A 725 20.78 1.99 10.75
C GLY A 725 20.16 3.06 11.62
N ALA A 726 19.83 4.18 10.99
CA ALA A 726 19.19 5.33 11.60
C ALA A 726 18.16 5.95 10.66
N CYS A 727 17.08 6.47 11.23
CA CYS A 727 16.00 7.16 10.54
C CYS A 727 15.60 8.42 11.29
N GLY A 728 15.43 9.54 10.59
CA GLY A 728 14.92 10.78 11.16
C GLY A 728 15.71 12.01 10.73
N PHE A 729 15.84 12.98 11.63
CA PHE A 729 16.59 14.22 11.39
C PHE A 729 18.11 14.01 11.48
N LEU A 730 18.70 13.35 10.47
CA LEU A 730 20.08 12.84 10.52
C LEU A 730 21.13 13.94 10.69
N ALA A 731 21.02 15.06 9.97
CA ALA A 731 21.92 16.21 10.13
C ALA A 731 21.90 16.78 11.56
N LYS A 732 20.70 16.91 12.13
CA LYS A 732 20.50 17.42 13.50
C LYS A 732 21.00 16.44 14.56
N ALA A 733 20.94 15.14 14.28
CA ALA A 733 21.40 14.10 15.21
C ALA A 733 22.92 14.12 15.44
N GLY A 734 23.70 14.67 14.48
CA GLY A 734 25.16 14.59 14.48
C GLY A 734 25.67 13.17 14.18
N PRO A 735 26.94 12.86 14.48
CA PRO A 735 27.49 11.52 14.28
C PRO A 735 26.71 10.46 15.08
N ILE A 736 26.30 9.39 14.41
CA ILE A 736 25.58 8.26 15.00
C ILE A 736 26.50 7.05 14.98
N ALA A 737 26.87 6.55 16.16
CA ALA A 737 27.68 5.35 16.31
C ALA A 737 26.83 4.14 16.73
N LEU A 738 26.82 3.10 15.90
CA LEU A 738 26.25 1.79 16.18
C LEU A 738 27.40 0.77 16.28
N LYS A 739 27.09 -0.51 16.53
CA LYS A 739 28.12 -1.53 16.81
C LYS A 739 29.09 -1.72 15.65
N ASP A 740 28.58 -1.95 14.44
CA ASP A 740 29.37 -2.16 13.21
C ASP A 740 29.19 -1.08 12.13
N LEU A 741 28.43 -0.01 12.40
CA LEU A 741 28.11 1.05 11.45
C LEU A 741 28.19 2.40 12.16
N ALA A 742 28.93 3.35 11.59
CA ALA A 742 28.85 4.75 11.97
C ALA A 742 28.29 5.57 10.79
N ILE A 743 27.45 6.55 11.10
CA ILE A 743 26.77 7.41 10.14
C ILE A 743 27.09 8.86 10.48
N GLU A 744 27.66 9.57 9.53
CA GLU A 744 27.74 11.03 9.53
C GLU A 744 26.94 11.52 8.33
N SER A 745 25.94 12.37 8.54
CA SER A 745 25.03 12.79 7.46
C SER A 745 24.73 14.27 7.53
N LYS A 746 24.62 14.91 6.37
CA LYS A 746 24.11 16.28 6.19
C LYS A 746 22.67 16.30 5.70
N MET A 747 22.06 15.13 5.52
CA MET A 747 20.66 15.04 5.12
C MET A 747 19.78 15.56 6.26
N ASP A 748 18.98 16.59 5.99
CA ASP A 748 18.01 17.13 6.96
C ASP A 748 17.08 16.05 7.48
N TYR A 749 16.68 15.13 6.61
CA TYR A 749 15.82 14.01 6.95
C TYR A 749 16.00 12.81 6.00
N GLY A 750 16.07 11.60 6.55
CA GLY A 750 16.13 10.37 5.76
C GLY A 750 16.26 9.13 6.62
N ALA A 751 16.36 7.97 5.97
CA ALA A 751 16.71 6.71 6.61
C ALA A 751 17.90 6.06 5.91
N ILE A 752 18.85 5.57 6.70
CA ILE A 752 20.02 4.81 6.24
C ILE A 752 19.99 3.47 6.96
N LEU A 753 19.92 2.38 6.21
CA LEU A 753 19.78 1.03 6.73
C LEU A 753 20.75 0.07 6.04
N ALA A 754 21.61 -0.58 6.81
CA ALA A 754 22.49 -1.67 6.37
C ALA A 754 21.92 -3.01 6.82
N VAL A 755 21.69 -3.95 5.90
CA VAL A 755 21.21 -5.31 6.18
C VAL A 755 22.11 -6.37 5.54
N ALA A 756 22.42 -7.42 6.28
CA ALA A 756 23.12 -8.58 5.75
C ALA A 756 22.17 -9.46 4.93
N LEU A 757 22.46 -9.64 3.64
CA LEU A 757 21.69 -10.51 2.75
C LEU A 757 21.99 -12.00 2.98
N ASP A 758 23.08 -12.31 3.69
CA ASP A 758 23.49 -13.65 4.10
C ASP A 758 23.18 -13.97 5.58
N GLU A 759 22.39 -13.11 6.25
CA GLU A 759 21.91 -13.26 7.63
C GLU A 759 23.02 -13.31 8.70
N ARG A 760 24.27 -13.01 8.33
CA ARG A 760 25.40 -12.94 9.26
C ARG A 760 25.48 -11.56 9.94
N PRO A 761 26.15 -11.45 11.10
CA PRO A 761 26.47 -10.14 11.66
C PRO A 761 27.16 -9.23 10.62
N LEU A 762 26.85 -7.93 10.59
CA LEU A 762 27.35 -7.01 9.55
C LEU A 762 28.88 -7.02 9.42
N ARG A 763 29.60 -7.15 10.54
CA ARG A 763 31.07 -7.27 10.53
C ARG A 763 31.58 -8.48 9.73
N GLU A 764 30.84 -9.58 9.73
CA GLU A 764 31.22 -10.87 9.14
C GLU A 764 30.52 -11.15 7.82
N SER A 765 29.46 -10.40 7.50
CA SER A 765 28.68 -10.56 6.29
C SER A 765 29.54 -10.31 5.05
N ARG A 766 29.33 -11.18 4.07
CA ARG A 766 29.98 -11.12 2.76
C ARG A 766 29.15 -10.33 1.75
N LYS A 767 27.88 -10.08 2.06
CA LYS A 767 26.93 -9.41 1.16
C LYS A 767 25.96 -8.55 1.97
N ILE A 768 26.17 -7.24 1.92
CA ILE A 768 25.41 -6.26 2.69
C ILE A 768 24.73 -5.29 1.73
N LEU A 769 23.44 -5.08 1.89
CA LEU A 769 22.72 -3.99 1.24
C LEU A 769 22.71 -2.79 2.18
N VAL A 770 23.27 -1.66 1.73
CA VAL A 770 23.08 -0.36 2.36
C VAL A 770 22.05 0.40 1.53
N GLN A 771 20.93 0.73 2.14
CA GLN A 771 19.84 1.48 1.53
C GLN A 771 19.76 2.87 2.15
N VAL A 772 19.57 3.88 1.31
CA VAL A 772 19.32 5.27 1.70
C VAL A 772 17.99 5.72 1.10
N THR A 773 17.06 6.14 1.95
CA THR A 773 15.82 6.80 1.51
C THR A 773 15.79 8.22 2.04
N ALA A 774 15.40 9.16 1.17
CA ALA A 774 15.34 10.58 1.49
C ALA A 774 13.94 11.14 1.21
N ARG A 775 13.70 12.39 1.60
CA ARG A 775 12.47 13.10 1.22
C ARG A 775 12.40 13.21 -0.30
N ALA A 776 11.18 13.12 -0.85
CA ALA A 776 10.95 13.33 -2.28
C ALA A 776 9.69 14.17 -2.51
N ARG A 777 9.73 15.00 -3.55
CA ARG A 777 8.60 15.80 -4.06
C ARG A 777 8.61 15.78 -5.59
N PRO A 778 7.48 15.96 -6.27
CA PRO A 778 7.51 16.24 -7.71
C PRO A 778 8.33 17.51 -7.99
N HIS A 779 9.03 17.56 -9.11
CA HIS A 779 9.81 18.73 -9.53
C HIS A 779 8.94 20.00 -9.57
N GLY A 780 9.42 21.07 -8.95
CA GLY A 780 8.71 22.35 -8.87
C GLY A 780 7.60 22.41 -7.81
N TRP A 781 7.51 21.42 -6.91
CA TRP A 781 6.66 21.49 -5.73
C TRP A 781 7.01 22.73 -4.91
N ARG A 782 5.98 23.53 -4.58
CA ARG A 782 6.14 24.75 -3.78
C ARG A 782 5.09 24.81 -2.70
N GLN A 783 5.51 25.23 -1.51
CA GLN A 783 4.65 25.42 -0.35
C GLN A 783 5.12 26.62 0.45
N SER A 784 4.17 27.27 1.14
CA SER A 784 4.44 28.37 2.06
C SER A 784 3.90 28.02 3.44
N GLU A 785 4.56 28.49 4.50
CA GLU A 785 4.01 28.39 5.85
C GLU A 785 2.64 29.08 5.93
N ALA A 786 1.69 28.46 6.62
CA ALA A 786 0.35 28.98 6.78
C ALA A 786 -0.29 28.54 8.10
N SER A 787 -1.14 29.41 8.64
CA SER A 787 -2.12 29.04 9.66
C SER A 787 -3.48 28.88 9.01
N TYR A 788 -4.23 27.85 9.41
CA TYR A 788 -5.56 27.58 8.85
C TYR A 788 -6.55 27.11 9.94
N GLN A 789 -7.85 27.35 9.71
CA GLN A 789 -8.91 26.95 10.63
C GLN A 789 -9.48 25.61 10.20
N ALA A 790 -9.55 24.66 11.13
CA ALA A 790 -10.14 23.35 10.91
C ALA A 790 -10.62 22.74 12.24
N ASP A 791 -11.81 22.13 12.25
CA ASP A 791 -12.49 21.64 13.47
C ASP A 791 -12.51 22.67 14.62
N LYS A 792 -12.89 23.93 14.30
CA LYS A 792 -12.95 25.07 15.25
C LYS A 792 -11.61 25.37 15.96
N ARG A 793 -10.48 24.90 15.43
CA ARG A 793 -9.13 25.14 15.95
C ARG A 793 -8.24 25.76 14.87
N THR A 794 -7.28 26.58 15.31
CA THR A 794 -6.20 27.07 14.47
C THR A 794 -5.08 26.04 14.43
N TRP A 795 -4.67 25.65 13.22
CA TRP A 795 -3.54 24.76 12.97
C TRP A 795 -2.39 25.51 12.32
N GLN A 796 -1.16 25.08 12.62
CA GLN A 796 0.05 25.53 11.93
C GLN A 796 0.48 24.45 10.94
N GLY A 797 0.86 24.86 9.74
CA GLY A 797 1.29 23.96 8.69
C GLY A 797 1.69 24.73 7.44
N PHE A 798 1.29 24.21 6.30
CA PHE A 798 1.67 24.74 4.99
C PHE A 798 0.46 24.87 4.08
N ARG A 799 0.52 25.83 3.16
CA ARG A 799 -0.32 25.92 1.97
C ARG A 799 0.45 25.36 0.78
N ILE A 800 -0.20 24.53 -0.05
CA ILE A 800 0.36 24.05 -1.31
C ILE A 800 0.22 25.16 -2.36
N ASP A 801 1.34 25.75 -2.77
CA ASP A 801 1.36 26.81 -3.79
C ASP A 801 1.50 26.23 -5.21
N SER A 802 2.24 25.13 -5.34
CA SER A 802 2.26 24.32 -6.55
C SER A 802 2.52 22.86 -6.23
N LYS A 803 1.82 21.96 -6.93
CA LYS A 803 2.01 20.51 -6.77
C LYS A 803 3.23 19.95 -7.50
N GLY A 804 3.92 20.79 -8.29
CA GLY A 804 4.97 20.33 -9.18
C GLY A 804 4.43 19.37 -10.26
N ASP A 805 5.36 18.70 -10.96
CA ASP A 805 5.07 17.72 -12.00
C ASP A 805 6.22 16.68 -12.07
N ALA A 806 6.07 15.62 -12.85
CA ALA A 806 7.10 14.60 -13.04
C ALA A 806 8.45 15.22 -13.50
N PRO A 807 9.63 14.66 -13.17
CA PRO A 807 9.83 13.47 -12.38
C PRO A 807 9.71 13.79 -10.89
N TRP A 808 9.72 12.74 -10.08
CA TRP A 808 10.04 12.90 -8.67
C TRP A 808 11.47 13.45 -8.54
N ASN A 809 11.67 14.34 -7.57
CA ASN A 809 12.96 14.84 -7.14
C ASN A 809 13.21 14.34 -5.73
N VAL A 810 14.29 13.58 -5.56
CA VAL A 810 14.69 12.98 -4.29
C VAL A 810 15.83 13.82 -3.71
N ALA A 811 15.77 14.15 -2.42
CA ALA A 811 16.85 14.88 -1.77
C ALA A 811 18.17 14.11 -1.88
N ASN A 812 19.27 14.84 -2.04
CA ASN A 812 20.59 14.25 -2.20
C ASN A 812 21.00 13.38 -1.01
N THR A 813 21.62 12.25 -1.32
CA THR A 813 22.34 11.45 -0.35
C THR A 813 23.65 12.15 0.00
N GLU A 814 23.70 12.72 1.20
CA GLU A 814 24.88 13.42 1.72
C GLU A 814 25.32 12.77 3.04
N ALA A 815 26.02 11.63 2.93
CA ALA A 815 26.48 10.88 4.09
C ALA A 815 27.90 10.33 3.93
N THR A 816 28.55 10.05 5.05
CA THR A 816 29.74 9.22 5.15
C THR A 816 29.43 8.07 6.10
N LEU A 817 29.65 6.85 5.61
CA LEU A 817 29.33 5.62 6.32
C LEU A 817 30.62 4.88 6.64
N THR A 818 30.83 4.53 7.90
CA THR A 818 31.94 3.63 8.27
C THR A 818 31.36 2.28 8.64
N LEU A 819 31.69 1.25 7.87
CA LEU A 819 31.21 -0.11 8.08
C LEU A 819 32.37 -0.99 8.53
N ALA A 820 32.29 -1.50 9.76
CA ALA A 820 33.30 -2.37 10.35
C ALA A 820 33.37 -3.72 9.62
N GLY A 821 34.56 -4.32 9.56
CA GLY A 821 34.79 -5.62 8.90
C GLY A 821 35.99 -5.58 7.93
N PRO A 822 36.04 -6.49 6.94
CA PRO A 822 37.15 -6.51 5.98
C PRO A 822 37.26 -5.21 5.18
N ALA A 823 38.44 -4.57 5.21
CA ALA A 823 38.72 -3.38 4.42
C ALA A 823 38.79 -3.65 2.90
N SER A 824 38.88 -4.92 2.49
CA SER A 824 38.92 -5.37 1.09
C SER A 824 37.54 -5.47 0.44
N ARG A 825 36.51 -4.85 1.02
CA ARG A 825 35.14 -4.87 0.48
C ARG A 825 35.04 -4.00 -0.76
N THR A 826 34.30 -4.46 -1.75
CA THR A 826 33.89 -3.69 -2.93
C THR A 826 32.52 -3.07 -2.69
N VAL A 827 32.31 -1.86 -3.18
CA VAL A 827 31.03 -1.15 -3.07
C VAL A 827 30.53 -0.83 -4.47
N THR A 828 29.34 -1.31 -4.78
CA THR A 828 28.70 -1.15 -6.09
C THR A 828 27.39 -0.40 -5.89
N ARG A 829 27.18 0.72 -6.60
CA ARG A 829 25.86 1.37 -6.62
C ARG A 829 24.90 0.53 -7.44
N LEU A 830 23.67 0.39 -6.98
CA LEU A 830 22.58 -0.14 -7.78
C LEU A 830 21.64 0.99 -8.22
N ASP A 831 21.05 0.86 -9.41
CA ASP A 831 19.98 1.74 -9.87
C ASP A 831 18.65 1.46 -9.16
N GLU A 832 17.60 2.21 -9.51
CA GLU A 832 16.25 2.12 -8.96
C GLU A 832 15.56 0.78 -9.25
N ASN A 833 16.08 0.04 -10.24
CA ASN A 833 15.71 -1.33 -10.60
C ASN A 833 16.71 -2.35 -10.06
N LEU A 834 17.56 -1.99 -9.11
CA LEU A 834 18.46 -2.90 -8.38
C LEU A 834 19.56 -3.54 -9.26
N TYR A 835 19.87 -2.94 -10.42
CA TYR A 835 20.97 -3.37 -11.28
C TYR A 835 22.27 -2.64 -10.93
N PRO A 836 23.42 -3.32 -10.98
CA PRO A 836 24.72 -2.67 -10.82
C PRO A 836 24.94 -1.55 -11.84
N THR A 837 25.39 -0.39 -11.39
CA THR A 837 25.77 0.72 -12.27
C THR A 837 27.28 0.79 -12.46
N ALA A 838 27.72 1.46 -13.53
CA ALA A 838 29.14 1.71 -13.77
C ALA A 838 29.72 2.85 -12.92
N ASP A 839 28.89 3.50 -12.10
CA ASP A 839 29.29 4.69 -11.37
C ASP A 839 30.22 4.35 -10.21
N LYS A 840 31.29 5.13 -10.09
CA LYS A 840 32.28 4.96 -9.03
C LYS A 840 31.68 5.42 -7.71
N VAL A 841 31.72 4.55 -6.70
CA VAL A 841 31.46 4.89 -5.30
C VAL A 841 32.80 5.12 -4.61
N GLU A 842 32.96 6.27 -3.94
CA GLU A 842 34.16 6.49 -3.12
C GLU A 842 34.11 5.57 -1.91
N ALA A 843 35.03 4.61 -1.86
CA ALA A 843 35.15 3.69 -0.74
C ALA A 843 36.64 3.42 -0.44
N LYS A 844 37.05 3.59 0.82
CA LYS A 844 38.46 3.46 1.24
C LYS A 844 38.58 2.75 2.59
N PRO A 845 39.66 2.00 2.84
CA PRO A 845 39.95 1.47 4.17
C PRO A 845 39.96 2.57 5.24
N GLY A 846 39.30 2.33 6.37
CA GLY A 846 39.25 3.29 7.47
C GLY A 846 38.33 2.83 8.61
N GLY A 847 38.54 3.34 9.82
CA GLY A 847 37.66 3.09 10.98
C GLY A 847 37.48 1.61 11.35
N GLY A 848 38.50 0.77 11.13
CA GLY A 848 38.39 -0.68 11.38
C GLY A 848 37.60 -1.47 10.32
N GLY A 849 37.34 -0.86 9.16
CA GLY A 849 36.72 -1.50 8.01
C GLY A 849 36.81 -0.64 6.75
N ILE A 850 35.66 -0.24 6.21
CA ILE A 850 35.56 0.59 5.01
C ILE A 850 34.75 1.85 5.29
N VAL A 851 35.25 2.99 4.80
CA VAL A 851 34.57 4.28 4.80
C VAL A 851 34.01 4.49 3.40
N ILE A 852 32.70 4.73 3.30
CA ILE A 852 31.93 4.86 2.07
C ILE A 852 31.33 6.27 2.01
N THR A 853 31.57 6.97 0.91
CA THR A 853 30.90 8.24 0.59
C THR A 853 30.01 7.98 -0.62
N PRO A 854 28.69 7.77 -0.41
CA PRO A 854 27.77 7.51 -1.50
C PRO A 854 27.67 8.72 -2.44
N PRO A 855 27.48 8.51 -3.76
CA PRO A 855 27.12 9.62 -4.66
C PRO A 855 25.76 10.20 -4.29
N ALA A 856 25.51 11.44 -4.72
CA ALA A 856 24.28 12.18 -4.37
C ALA A 856 22.98 11.46 -4.74
N ASN A 857 22.99 10.66 -5.80
CA ASN A 857 21.86 9.86 -6.27
C ASN A 857 21.85 8.41 -5.74
N ALA A 858 22.62 8.08 -4.71
CA ALA A 858 22.66 6.73 -4.17
C ALA A 858 21.40 6.43 -3.34
N MET A 859 20.58 5.50 -3.81
CA MET A 859 19.51 4.86 -3.04
C MET A 859 19.94 3.47 -2.51
N TYR A 860 20.75 2.73 -3.27
CA TYR A 860 21.21 1.39 -2.91
C TYR A 860 22.70 1.22 -3.19
N LEU A 861 23.41 0.67 -2.21
CA LEU A 861 24.80 0.22 -2.35
C LEU A 861 24.90 -1.24 -1.93
N LEU A 862 25.45 -2.06 -2.81
CA LEU A 862 25.81 -3.43 -2.51
C LEU A 862 27.27 -3.47 -2.08
N VAL A 863 27.51 -3.91 -0.84
CA VAL A 863 28.85 -4.07 -0.27
C VAL A 863 29.17 -5.56 -0.21
N GLU A 864 30.24 -5.95 -0.91
CA GLU A 864 30.65 -7.35 -1.04
C GLU A 864 32.09 -7.56 -0.60
N SER A 865 32.37 -8.70 0.02
CA SER A 865 33.76 -9.13 0.26
C SER A 865 34.19 -10.01 -0.92
N GLY A 866 35.36 -9.73 -1.51
CA GLY A 866 35.89 -10.55 -2.61
C GLY A 866 35.91 -12.04 -2.27
N ARG A 867 35.56 -12.89 -3.24
CA ARG A 867 35.74 -14.34 -3.11
C ARG A 867 37.23 -14.60 -2.97
N ARG A 868 37.67 -15.18 -1.84
CA ARG A 868 38.97 -15.86 -1.80
C ARG A 868 38.88 -17.15 -2.58
#